data_AF-A0A0V0RYP1-F1
#
_entry.id   AF-A0A0V0RYP1-F1
#
_cell.length_a   1.000
_cell.length_b   1.000
_cell.length_c   1.000
_cell.angle_alpha   90.00
_cell.angle_beta   90.00
_cell.angle_gamma   90.00
#
_symmetry.space_group_name_H-M   'P 1'
#
loop_
_entity.id
_entity.type
_entity.pdbx_description
1 polymer ?
#
loop_
_entity_poly.entity_id
_entity_poly.type
_entity_poly.pdbx_seq_one_letter_code
_entity_poly.pdbx_strand_id
1 'polypeptide(L)'
;MCILYNFQVSFVVNTRIQISVKYQTNANMTMGATKDVVKYVMLVSCGSFNPPTFMHLRMFELAKNYLQANTNCYAFAGMMSPVNSLYKKKDLISGEHRLAMCRQATSSSDWIFVDPWECEQKQWSRTVLVLRHARELLKSVRENSETPATYTALLNICTKHKEKLVQGNDCQIMLLCGADFLESFSIPGLWTSEDIEEIVKTFGLVVITRKNSDPFRFVHESDILYRYRKNVHLITEWIPNEISSTAIRRALKRNESVQYLIPEGVINYIKQNALICCVGHHLDWIDEFIDKNFNLRKTSFDEVMAVGRSCSLRSALIIESTGNGLKTRNMPQLKHKFNISEGNQAVYICEFKDSLSFNRFLDQVSQKFTSDVFPMKSRIIKCNRGVSEMDVHSFPKLTCGFEKIDFNHLYSLLGNASTANQQIDILFQHTKIHREGMRMRFFLTTLIEDAVRRCFPFAICRPFGSTVNGFAQKNCDLDVNIQLCTESIDKLSADQYYFCSRYKPKSERTYIQNTLSILADVLGNFMPSFTHVQKILHARVPIIKLYHQTLGIHCDITLDNKSAYKTARVFWLFGKMNAHFKPLLFAVRYWAKQIGLTRPHPGPTATVKSKPSSSLLVIWNPFEEGHNVCKNINDDEFQRFLLAMKEAANITETMKYKKDVDDPNWGLLSLFLPSNYSFGISWKNHLSDHHVHHSNLQVDELLSNFGVNHATPSQSYPKGSYSPHCQSFTIEKEDHTLGVVLRFIISK
;
A
#
# COMPACT_ATOMS: atom_id res chain seq x y z
N MET A 1 -6.62 25.55 -26.72
CA MET A 1 -6.05 24.34 -26.09
C MET A 1 -6.57 23.02 -26.71
N CYS A 2 -7.89 22.81 -26.92
CA CYS A 2 -8.40 21.60 -27.61
C CYS A 2 -8.13 21.57 -29.13
N ILE A 3 -7.89 22.72 -29.78
CA ILE A 3 -7.59 22.81 -31.21
C ILE A 3 -6.17 22.30 -31.56
N LEU A 4 -5.25 22.25 -30.59
CA LEU A 4 -3.81 22.05 -30.85
C LEU A 4 -3.38 20.59 -30.99
N TYR A 5 -4.20 19.59 -30.63
CA TYR A 5 -3.70 18.23 -30.43
C TYR A 5 -4.54 17.05 -30.92
N ASN A 6 -5.68 17.26 -31.61
CA ASN A 6 -6.44 16.19 -32.31
C ASN A 6 -6.40 14.81 -31.60
N PHE A 7 -6.94 14.72 -30.38
CA PHE A 7 -6.92 13.47 -29.60
C PHE A 7 -8.25 12.71 -29.70
N GLN A 8 -8.17 11.44 -30.11
CA GLN A 8 -9.12 10.37 -29.81
C GLN A 8 -8.37 9.24 -29.10
N VAL A 9 -8.86 8.79 -27.94
CA VAL A 9 -8.41 7.57 -27.27
C VAL A 9 -9.64 6.85 -26.74
N SER A 10 -9.88 5.62 -27.22
CA SER A 10 -10.95 4.74 -26.76
C SER A 10 -10.35 3.38 -26.38
N PHE A 11 -10.64 2.88 -25.18
CA PHE A 11 -10.43 1.47 -24.82
C PHE A 11 -11.51 0.95 -23.88
N VAL A 12 -11.93 -0.29 -24.15
CA VAL A 12 -12.99 -1.08 -23.53
C VAL A 12 -12.38 -2.09 -22.56
N VAL A 13 -12.92 -2.23 -21.33
CA VAL A 13 -12.71 -3.41 -20.47
C VAL A 13 -14.01 -3.76 -19.75
N ASN A 14 -14.60 -4.89 -20.10
CA ASN A 14 -15.89 -5.36 -19.60
C ASN A 14 -15.69 -6.47 -18.57
N THR A 15 -16.28 -6.37 -17.37
CA THR A 15 -16.71 -7.54 -16.56
C THR A 15 -17.72 -7.14 -15.48
N ARG A 16 -18.92 -7.73 -15.52
CA ARG A 16 -19.52 -8.52 -14.41
C ARG A 16 -20.85 -9.13 -14.86
N ILE A 17 -20.87 -10.45 -15.00
CA ILE A 17 -22.08 -11.26 -14.91
C ILE A 17 -22.20 -11.66 -13.44
N GLN A 18 -23.33 -11.34 -12.82
CA GLN A 18 -23.68 -11.76 -11.47
C GLN A 18 -24.65 -12.95 -11.61
N ILE A 19 -24.15 -14.18 -11.44
CA ILE A 19 -24.99 -15.37 -11.30
C ILE A 19 -25.16 -15.61 -9.80
N SER A 20 -26.38 -15.40 -9.30
CA SER A 20 -26.80 -15.81 -7.97
C SER A 20 -27.22 -17.28 -8.00
N VAL A 21 -26.39 -18.17 -7.44
CA VAL A 21 -26.78 -19.56 -7.17
C VAL A 21 -27.22 -19.65 -5.71
N LYS A 22 -28.52 -19.92 -5.50
CA LYS A 22 -29.04 -20.34 -4.18
C LYS A 22 -28.74 -21.81 -3.99
N TYR A 23 -27.93 -22.16 -2.98
CA TYR A 23 -27.81 -23.53 -2.53
C TYR A 23 -28.94 -23.85 -1.56
N GLN A 24 -29.85 -24.75 -1.96
CA GLN A 24 -30.68 -25.52 -1.05
C GLN A 24 -29.84 -26.70 -0.55
N THR A 25 -29.52 -26.72 0.74
CA THR A 25 -28.95 -27.91 1.40
C THR A 25 -30.05 -28.94 1.57
N ASN A 26 -30.14 -29.89 0.63
CA ASN A 26 -30.80 -31.17 0.92
C ASN A 26 -29.86 -32.01 1.77
N ALA A 27 -30.12 -32.02 3.08
CA ALA A 27 -29.66 -33.07 3.95
C ALA A 27 -30.42 -34.35 3.58
N ASN A 28 -29.68 -35.36 3.10
CA ASN A 28 -29.91 -36.81 3.23
C ASN A 28 -29.35 -37.56 2.01
N MET A 29 -28.05 -37.85 2.06
CA MET A 29 -27.49 -39.05 1.44
C MET A 29 -26.77 -39.84 2.53
N THR A 30 -27.44 -40.88 3.01
CA THR A 30 -26.91 -41.86 3.96
C THR A 30 -25.72 -42.60 3.35
N MET A 31 -24.60 -42.56 4.08
CA MET A 31 -23.37 -43.29 3.78
C MET A 31 -23.58 -44.80 3.85
N GLY A 32 -22.85 -45.52 3.00
CA GLY A 32 -22.60 -46.96 3.17
C GLY A 32 -21.93 -47.25 4.51
N ALA A 33 -22.20 -48.46 5.01
CA ALA A 33 -21.84 -49.00 6.32
C ALA A 33 -20.55 -48.43 6.94
N THR A 34 -20.71 -47.76 8.09
CA THR A 34 -19.61 -47.27 8.92
C THR A 34 -18.86 -48.45 9.55
N LYS A 35 -17.59 -48.63 9.21
CA LYS A 35 -16.65 -49.39 10.05
C LYS A 35 -16.61 -48.73 11.44
N ASP A 36 -16.62 -49.53 12.50
CA ASP A 36 -16.44 -49.04 13.86
C ASP A 36 -15.09 -48.31 13.97
N VAL A 37 -15.14 -46.99 14.21
CA VAL A 37 -13.96 -46.15 14.43
C VAL A 37 -13.41 -46.47 15.81
N VAL A 38 -12.17 -46.98 15.87
CA VAL A 38 -11.54 -47.44 17.11
C VAL A 38 -10.53 -46.41 17.65
N LYS A 39 -9.97 -45.53 16.80
CA LYS A 39 -8.91 -44.59 17.19
C LYS A 39 -9.11 -43.19 16.64
N TYR A 40 -8.89 -42.16 17.46
CA TYR A 40 -8.97 -40.77 17.02
C TYR A 40 -7.56 -40.21 16.81
N VAL A 41 -7.36 -39.48 15.73
CA VAL A 41 -6.05 -38.99 15.32
C VAL A 41 -6.05 -37.47 15.21
N MET A 42 -5.02 -36.85 15.77
CA MET A 42 -4.66 -35.47 15.48
C MET A 42 -3.38 -35.45 14.64
N LEU A 43 -3.49 -34.88 13.44
CA LEU A 43 -2.39 -34.78 12.48
C LEU A 43 -1.58 -33.52 12.76
N VAL A 44 -0.26 -33.64 12.81
CA VAL A 44 0.64 -32.50 13.06
C VAL A 44 1.57 -32.33 11.87
N SER A 45 1.56 -31.17 11.23
CA SER A 45 2.50 -30.83 10.15
C SER A 45 3.44 -29.71 10.61
N CYS A 46 4.73 -30.04 10.72
CA CYS A 46 5.79 -29.10 11.06
C CYS A 46 6.42 -28.58 9.76
N GLY A 47 6.73 -27.28 9.68
CA GLY A 47 7.32 -26.76 8.45
C GLY A 47 7.68 -25.29 8.46
N SER A 48 8.39 -24.86 7.42
CA SER A 48 8.71 -23.44 7.26
C SER A 48 7.50 -22.59 6.90
N PHE A 49 6.55 -23.10 6.11
CA PHE A 49 5.38 -22.36 5.59
C PHE A 49 5.73 -20.95 5.10
N ASN A 50 6.66 -20.87 4.14
CA ASN A 50 7.30 -19.61 3.75
C ASN A 50 7.07 -19.27 2.26
N PRO A 51 5.85 -19.04 1.77
CA PRO A 51 4.56 -19.01 2.47
C PRO A 51 3.87 -20.39 2.50
N PRO A 52 2.79 -20.57 3.30
CA PRO A 52 1.90 -21.73 3.17
C PRO A 52 1.26 -21.80 1.78
N THR A 53 0.97 -23.02 1.31
CA THR A 53 0.43 -23.31 -0.03
C THR A 53 -0.77 -24.24 0.06
N PHE A 54 -1.58 -24.35 -0.99
CA PHE A 54 -2.69 -25.31 -1.01
C PHE A 54 -2.23 -26.76 -0.89
N MET A 55 -0.98 -27.08 -1.25
CA MET A 55 -0.43 -28.42 -1.05
C MET A 55 -0.36 -28.79 0.43
N HIS A 56 0.02 -27.85 1.30
CA HIS A 56 0.07 -28.10 2.74
C HIS A 56 -1.32 -28.46 3.29
N LEU A 57 -2.36 -27.74 2.86
CA LEU A 57 -3.75 -28.02 3.25
C LEU A 57 -4.26 -29.32 2.63
N ARG A 58 -3.90 -29.60 1.37
CA ARG A 58 -4.29 -30.84 0.67
C ARG A 58 -3.73 -32.08 1.36
N MET A 59 -2.51 -32.03 1.89
CA MET A 59 -1.92 -33.15 2.64
C MET A 59 -2.79 -33.57 3.83
N PHE A 60 -3.40 -32.61 4.53
CA PHE A 60 -4.32 -32.89 5.64
C PHE A 60 -5.57 -33.64 5.14
N GLU A 61 -6.20 -33.17 4.06
CA GLU A 61 -7.39 -33.82 3.50
C GLU A 61 -7.12 -35.24 2.99
N LEU A 62 -5.97 -35.47 2.36
CA LEU A 62 -5.54 -36.80 1.90
C LEU A 62 -5.33 -37.77 3.05
N ALA A 63 -4.61 -37.32 4.08
CA ALA A 63 -4.38 -38.10 5.29
C ALA A 63 -5.68 -38.46 5.99
N LYS A 64 -6.60 -37.50 6.13
CA LYS A 64 -7.92 -37.72 6.73
C LYS A 64 -8.73 -38.76 5.98
N ASN A 65 -8.85 -38.63 4.66
CA ASN A 65 -9.59 -39.57 3.83
C ASN A 65 -8.98 -40.98 3.86
N TYR A 66 -7.66 -41.09 3.78
CA TYR A 66 -6.97 -42.37 3.81
C TYR A 66 -7.18 -43.09 5.15
N LEU A 67 -6.98 -42.40 6.27
CA LEU A 67 -7.14 -42.97 7.60
C LEU A 67 -8.57 -43.49 7.79
N GLN A 68 -9.58 -42.70 7.40
CA GLN A 68 -10.98 -43.08 7.53
C GLN A 68 -11.38 -44.26 6.63
N ALA A 69 -10.83 -44.36 5.41
CA ALA A 69 -11.20 -45.42 4.47
C ALA A 69 -10.44 -46.74 4.70
N ASN A 70 -9.15 -46.66 5.04
CA ASN A 70 -8.22 -47.79 5.02
C ASN A 70 -7.80 -48.28 6.41
N THR A 71 -8.13 -47.53 7.46
CA THR A 71 -7.79 -47.89 8.85
C THR A 71 -9.02 -47.75 9.74
N ASN A 72 -8.88 -48.10 11.02
CA ASN A 72 -9.91 -47.86 12.02
C ASN A 72 -9.68 -46.51 12.74
N CYS A 73 -8.95 -45.58 12.09
CA CYS A 73 -8.62 -44.27 12.62
C CYS A 73 -9.48 -43.17 12.00
N TYR A 74 -9.83 -42.16 12.80
CA TYR A 74 -10.51 -40.95 12.33
C TYR A 74 -9.69 -39.71 12.67
N ALA A 75 -9.22 -38.99 11.65
CA ALA A 75 -8.50 -37.73 11.83
C ALA A 75 -9.50 -36.59 12.11
N PHE A 76 -9.62 -36.20 13.38
CA PHE A 76 -10.59 -35.19 13.82
C PHE A 76 -9.99 -33.79 13.85
N ALA A 77 -8.67 -33.65 14.01
CA ALA A 77 -7.97 -32.38 14.08
C ALA A 77 -6.66 -32.39 13.25
N GLY A 78 -6.31 -31.25 12.69
CA GLY A 78 -5.04 -30.98 12.01
C GLY A 78 -4.35 -29.76 12.60
N MET A 79 -3.04 -29.84 12.85
CA MET A 79 -2.23 -28.76 13.43
C MET A 79 -1.09 -28.39 12.49
N MET A 80 -1.01 -27.12 12.10
CA MET A 80 0.17 -26.55 11.44
C MET A 80 1.08 -25.91 12.49
N SER A 81 2.36 -26.33 12.55
CA SER A 81 3.38 -25.77 13.44
C SER A 81 4.49 -25.07 12.64
N PRO A 82 4.46 -23.73 12.52
CA PRO A 82 5.50 -23.01 11.81
C PRO A 82 6.81 -23.00 12.60
N VAL A 83 7.91 -23.33 11.91
CA VAL A 83 9.24 -23.42 12.53
C VAL A 83 9.71 -22.09 13.13
N ASN A 84 10.55 -22.12 14.16
CA ASN A 84 11.19 -20.93 14.71
C ASN A 84 12.02 -20.12 13.68
N SER A 85 12.06 -18.80 13.82
CA SER A 85 12.87 -17.92 12.95
C SER A 85 14.39 -18.17 13.03
N LEU A 86 14.88 -18.73 14.14
CA LEU A 86 16.28 -19.08 14.33
C LEU A 86 16.71 -20.37 13.61
N TYR A 87 15.81 -21.01 12.86
CA TYR A 87 16.13 -22.15 12.00
C TYR A 87 17.14 -21.82 10.86
N LYS A 88 17.49 -20.54 10.66
CA LYS A 88 18.55 -20.06 9.74
C LYS A 88 18.38 -20.49 8.27
N LYS A 89 17.17 -20.91 7.85
CA LYS A 89 16.88 -21.20 6.44
C LYS A 89 17.00 -19.94 5.59
N LYS A 90 17.62 -20.06 4.42
CA LYS A 90 17.75 -18.95 3.45
C LYS A 90 16.38 -18.38 3.08
N ASP A 91 16.28 -17.05 3.09
CA ASP A 91 15.05 -16.28 2.79
C ASP A 91 13.87 -16.56 3.74
N LEU A 92 14.11 -17.02 4.98
CA LEU A 92 13.04 -17.29 5.94
C LEU A 92 12.41 -15.99 6.46
N ILE A 93 11.11 -15.79 6.19
CA ILE A 93 10.32 -14.68 6.73
C ILE A 93 10.20 -14.83 8.27
N SER A 94 10.02 -13.73 9.01
CA SER A 94 9.85 -13.77 10.47
C SER A 94 8.70 -14.70 10.91
N GLY A 95 8.83 -15.30 12.09
CA GLY A 95 7.84 -16.22 12.67
C GLY A 95 6.46 -15.58 12.76
N GLU A 96 6.39 -14.33 13.20
CA GLU A 96 5.15 -13.53 13.29
C GLU A 96 4.39 -13.47 11.96
N HIS A 97 5.09 -13.14 10.87
CA HIS A 97 4.46 -13.06 9.55
C HIS A 97 4.07 -14.44 9.02
N ARG A 98 4.86 -15.49 9.29
CA ARG A 98 4.52 -16.86 8.87
C ARG A 98 3.34 -17.41 9.65
N LEU A 99 3.24 -17.13 10.94
CA LEU A 99 2.10 -17.47 11.77
C LEU A 99 0.82 -16.79 11.26
N ALA A 100 0.88 -15.49 10.95
CA ALA A 100 -0.24 -14.77 10.36
C ALA A 100 -0.64 -15.35 8.99
N MET A 101 0.33 -15.66 8.11
CA MET A 101 0.04 -16.31 6.83
C MET A 101 -0.59 -17.70 7.02
N CYS A 102 -0.13 -18.51 7.98
CA CYS A 102 -0.75 -19.81 8.26
C CYS A 102 -2.20 -19.65 8.75
N ARG A 103 -2.49 -18.67 9.63
CA ARG A 103 -3.85 -18.38 10.08
C ARG A 103 -4.77 -17.96 8.91
N GLN A 104 -4.25 -17.14 7.99
CA GLN A 104 -4.97 -16.80 6.76
C GLN A 104 -5.21 -18.03 5.89
N ALA A 105 -4.23 -18.94 5.80
CA ALA A 105 -4.35 -20.17 5.02
C ALA A 105 -5.39 -21.14 5.57
N THR A 106 -5.53 -21.24 6.90
CA THR A 106 -6.49 -22.17 7.56
C THR A 106 -7.84 -21.54 7.83
N SER A 107 -8.05 -20.25 7.50
CA SER A 107 -9.28 -19.50 7.82
C SER A 107 -10.58 -20.13 7.29
N SER A 108 -10.51 -20.87 6.18
CA SER A 108 -11.65 -21.58 5.58
C SER A 108 -11.81 -23.03 6.06
N SER A 109 -10.92 -23.54 6.91
CA SER A 109 -10.99 -24.91 7.44
C SER A 109 -11.66 -24.94 8.81
N ASP A 110 -12.49 -25.95 9.05
CA ASP A 110 -13.18 -26.17 10.32
C ASP A 110 -12.48 -27.20 11.22
N TRP A 111 -11.39 -27.82 10.75
CA TRP A 111 -10.69 -28.90 11.46
C TRP A 111 -9.16 -28.75 11.47
N ILE A 112 -8.60 -27.76 10.74
CA ILE A 112 -7.17 -27.46 10.73
C ILE A 112 -6.93 -26.13 11.46
N PHE A 113 -6.03 -26.13 12.44
CA PHE A 113 -5.61 -24.94 13.19
C PHE A 113 -4.10 -24.73 13.15
N VAL A 114 -3.63 -23.60 13.69
CA VAL A 114 -2.22 -23.22 13.74
C VAL A 114 -1.78 -23.05 15.18
N ASP A 115 -0.70 -23.72 15.57
CA ASP A 115 -0.08 -23.59 16.90
C ASP A 115 1.16 -22.68 16.83
N PRO A 116 1.24 -21.60 17.62
CA PRO A 116 2.38 -20.70 17.62
C PRO A 116 3.57 -21.20 18.45
N TRP A 117 3.41 -22.25 19.26
CA TRP A 117 4.39 -22.66 20.27
C TRP A 117 5.82 -22.76 19.74
N GLU A 118 6.03 -23.43 18.59
CA GLU A 118 7.36 -23.60 17.99
C GLU A 118 8.00 -22.26 17.56
N CYS A 119 7.19 -21.33 17.05
CA CYS A 119 7.64 -19.99 16.65
C CYS A 119 8.05 -19.11 17.82
N GLU A 120 7.46 -19.32 19.00
CA GLU A 120 7.67 -18.50 20.20
C GLU A 120 8.83 -19.00 21.07
N GLN A 121 9.40 -20.17 20.75
CA GLN A 121 10.56 -20.69 21.48
C GLN A 121 11.80 -19.79 21.34
N LYS A 122 12.65 -19.78 22.38
CA LYS A 122 13.91 -19.01 22.37
C LYS A 122 14.94 -19.52 21.37
N GLN A 123 14.79 -20.75 20.90
CA GLN A 123 15.66 -21.41 19.94
C GLN A 123 14.84 -22.29 19.00
N TRP A 124 15.45 -22.77 17.92
CA TRP A 124 14.84 -23.78 17.08
C TRP A 124 14.61 -25.09 17.85
N SER A 125 13.46 -25.73 17.63
CA SER A 125 13.04 -26.96 18.29
C SER A 125 13.07 -28.16 17.35
N ARG A 126 13.47 -29.31 17.89
CA ARG A 126 13.39 -30.60 17.17
C ARG A 126 11.94 -31.02 16.99
N THR A 127 11.61 -31.67 15.87
CA THR A 127 10.24 -32.09 15.51
C THR A 127 9.58 -32.95 16.61
N VAL A 128 10.33 -33.84 17.26
CA VAL A 128 9.80 -34.67 18.35
C VAL A 128 9.25 -33.84 19.52
N LEU A 129 9.85 -32.68 19.81
CA LEU A 129 9.39 -31.79 20.88
C LEU A 129 8.05 -31.14 20.52
N VAL A 130 7.83 -30.82 19.24
CA VAL A 130 6.54 -30.31 18.75
C VAL A 130 5.45 -31.37 18.90
N LEU A 131 5.76 -32.65 18.63
CA LEU A 131 4.81 -33.75 18.80
C LEU A 131 4.48 -34.02 20.28
N ARG A 132 5.48 -33.95 21.17
CA ARG A 132 5.26 -34.04 22.62
C ARG A 132 4.37 -32.90 23.12
N HIS A 133 4.65 -31.66 22.72
CA HIS A 133 3.81 -30.50 23.01
C HIS A 133 2.38 -30.70 22.49
N ALA A 134 2.19 -31.17 21.26
CA ALA A 134 0.86 -31.43 20.70
C ALA A 134 0.06 -32.46 21.53
N ARG A 135 0.73 -33.49 22.06
CA ARG A 135 0.11 -34.48 22.95
C ARG A 135 -0.30 -33.85 24.29
N GLU A 136 0.58 -33.07 24.89
CA GLU A 136 0.32 -32.36 26.15
C GLU A 136 -0.81 -31.34 26.00
N LEU A 137 -0.81 -30.59 24.91
CA LEU A 137 -1.85 -29.65 24.54
C LEU A 137 -3.22 -30.34 24.36
N LEU A 138 -3.26 -31.47 23.63
CA LEU A 138 -4.51 -32.20 23.46
C LEU A 138 -5.02 -32.77 24.80
N LYS A 139 -4.12 -33.21 25.67
CA LYS A 139 -4.47 -33.68 27.01
C LYS A 139 -5.06 -32.55 27.86
N SER A 140 -4.41 -31.39 27.91
CA SER A 140 -4.88 -30.24 28.71
C SER A 140 -6.24 -29.71 28.25
N VAL A 141 -6.48 -29.65 26.93
CA VAL A 141 -7.77 -29.25 26.35
C VAL A 141 -8.89 -30.23 26.72
N ARG A 142 -8.60 -31.54 26.75
CA ARG A 142 -9.61 -32.56 27.13
C ARG A 142 -9.96 -32.54 28.62
N GLU A 143 -8.99 -32.19 29.46
CA GLU A 143 -9.14 -32.18 30.92
C GLU A 143 -9.77 -30.87 31.44
N ASN A 144 -10.24 -29.97 30.56
CA ASN A 144 -10.87 -28.68 30.90
C ASN A 144 -10.02 -27.78 31.82
N SER A 145 -8.71 -27.97 31.88
CA SER A 145 -7.80 -26.99 32.48
C SER A 145 -7.83 -25.69 31.65
N GLU A 146 -7.69 -24.53 32.30
CA GLU A 146 -7.70 -23.19 31.69
C GLU A 146 -6.86 -23.10 30.41
N THR A 147 -7.47 -23.41 29.25
CA THR A 147 -6.74 -23.39 27.99
C THR A 147 -6.56 -21.94 27.54
N PRO A 148 -5.33 -21.48 27.22
CA PRO A 148 -5.14 -20.15 26.66
C PRO A 148 -5.97 -19.94 25.39
N ALA A 149 -6.55 -18.75 25.18
CA ALA A 149 -7.37 -18.48 23.98
C ALA A 149 -6.64 -18.66 22.65
N THR A 150 -5.31 -18.70 22.66
CA THR A 150 -4.48 -19.12 21.54
C THR A 150 -4.95 -20.45 20.93
N TYR A 151 -5.58 -21.33 21.73
CA TYR A 151 -6.03 -22.67 21.34
C TYR A 151 -7.54 -22.83 21.16
N THR A 152 -8.29 -21.73 21.06
CA THR A 152 -9.76 -21.73 20.87
C THR A 152 -10.20 -22.59 19.68
N ALA A 153 -9.43 -22.58 18.58
CA ALA A 153 -9.71 -23.41 17.41
C ALA A 153 -9.67 -24.91 17.74
N LEU A 154 -8.67 -25.36 18.50
CA LEU A 154 -8.58 -26.75 18.96
C LEU A 154 -9.72 -27.09 19.93
N LEU A 155 -10.06 -26.19 20.86
CA LEU A 155 -11.19 -26.37 21.78
C LEU A 155 -12.51 -26.55 21.02
N ASN A 156 -12.79 -25.73 20.01
CA ASN A 156 -13.98 -25.84 19.17
C ASN A 156 -14.02 -27.18 18.42
N ILE A 157 -12.89 -27.63 17.89
CA ILE A 157 -12.77 -28.93 17.23
C ILE A 157 -13.05 -30.06 18.23
N CYS A 158 -12.41 -30.05 19.41
CA CYS A 158 -12.62 -31.04 20.46
C CYS A 158 -14.08 -31.05 20.95
N THR A 159 -14.72 -29.89 21.06
CA THR A 159 -16.11 -29.74 21.49
C THR A 159 -17.08 -30.34 20.46
N LYS A 160 -16.86 -30.08 19.17
CA LYS A 160 -17.60 -30.69 18.06
C LYS A 160 -17.52 -32.23 18.06
N HIS A 161 -16.43 -32.78 18.61
CA HIS A 161 -16.19 -34.21 18.70
C HIS A 161 -16.27 -34.75 20.15
N LYS A 162 -16.87 -34.02 21.10
CA LYS A 162 -16.86 -34.36 22.52
C LYS A 162 -17.42 -35.75 22.82
N GLU A 163 -18.60 -36.07 22.29
CA GLU A 163 -19.24 -37.39 22.48
C GLU A 163 -18.35 -38.54 22.01
N LYS A 164 -17.59 -38.30 20.93
CA LYS A 164 -16.67 -39.25 20.32
C LYS A 164 -15.34 -39.39 21.07
N LEU A 165 -14.90 -38.33 21.76
CA LEU A 165 -13.64 -38.26 22.51
C LEU A 165 -13.79 -38.65 24.00
N VAL A 166 -15.02 -38.67 24.54
CA VAL A 166 -15.35 -39.00 25.94
C VAL A 166 -15.52 -40.51 26.18
N GLN A 167 -15.84 -41.31 25.16
CA GLN A 167 -16.06 -42.76 25.25
C GLN A 167 -14.79 -43.61 25.52
N GLY A 168 -13.73 -43.03 26.10
CA GLY A 168 -12.48 -43.76 26.38
C GLY A 168 -11.62 -44.05 25.13
N ASN A 169 -11.94 -43.44 23.99
CA ASN A 169 -11.19 -43.66 22.76
C ASN A 169 -9.78 -43.04 22.85
N ASP A 170 -8.77 -43.86 22.54
CA ASP A 170 -7.37 -43.43 22.53
C ASP A 170 -7.14 -42.39 21.43
N CYS A 171 -6.46 -41.30 21.79
CA CYS A 171 -6.15 -40.18 20.90
C CYS A 171 -4.66 -40.23 20.53
N GLN A 172 -4.37 -40.52 19.27
CA GLN A 172 -3.00 -40.58 18.76
C GLN A 172 -2.63 -39.27 18.06
N ILE A 173 -1.43 -38.78 18.35
CA ILE A 173 -0.81 -37.68 17.60
C ILE A 173 0.07 -38.31 16.52
N MET A 174 -0.11 -37.95 15.25
CA MET A 174 0.70 -38.47 14.14
C MET A 174 1.37 -37.34 13.36
N LEU A 175 2.63 -37.52 13.00
CA LEU A 175 3.37 -36.57 12.16
C LEU A 175 2.91 -36.71 10.70
N LEU A 176 2.41 -35.63 10.12
CA LEU A 176 2.02 -35.53 8.72
C LEU A 176 3.11 -34.81 7.92
N CYS A 177 3.70 -35.50 6.95
CA CYS A 177 4.77 -34.95 6.14
C CYS A 177 4.73 -35.44 4.68
N GLY A 178 5.49 -34.77 3.80
CA GLY A 178 5.74 -35.26 2.45
C GLY A 178 6.85 -36.31 2.44
N ALA A 179 6.95 -37.09 1.37
CA ALA A 179 8.03 -38.05 1.19
C ALA A 179 9.44 -37.40 1.17
N ASP A 180 9.55 -36.16 0.70
CA ASP A 180 10.78 -35.36 0.76
C ASP A 180 11.25 -35.07 2.20
N PHE A 181 10.31 -34.96 3.14
CA PHE A 181 10.64 -34.84 4.56
C PHE A 181 11.04 -36.19 5.16
N LEU A 182 10.36 -37.28 4.80
CA LEU A 182 10.72 -38.63 5.25
C LEU A 182 12.17 -38.97 4.87
N GLU A 183 12.56 -38.70 3.62
CA GLU A 183 13.91 -38.94 3.11
C GLU A 183 14.98 -38.15 3.88
N SER A 184 14.60 -37.05 4.54
CA SER A 184 15.52 -36.28 5.37
C SER A 184 16.04 -37.05 6.59
N PHE A 185 15.38 -38.14 7.01
CA PHE A 185 15.85 -39.02 8.09
C PHE A 185 17.21 -39.66 7.81
N SER A 186 17.60 -39.76 6.53
CA SER A 186 18.91 -40.29 6.14
C SER A 186 20.00 -39.21 6.02
N ILE A 187 19.71 -37.93 6.27
CA ILE A 187 20.70 -36.86 6.22
C ILE A 187 21.60 -36.95 7.47
N PRO A 188 22.93 -37.16 7.32
CA PRO A 188 23.82 -37.32 8.47
C PRO A 188 23.81 -36.10 9.39
N GLY A 189 23.66 -36.34 10.70
CA GLY A 189 23.68 -35.29 11.72
C GLY A 189 22.44 -34.41 11.81
N LEU A 190 21.42 -34.63 10.96
CA LEU A 190 20.17 -33.87 11.02
C LEU A 190 19.18 -34.44 12.02
N TRP A 191 19.16 -35.77 12.17
CA TRP A 191 18.25 -36.51 13.05
C TRP A 191 19.04 -37.44 13.96
N THR A 192 18.60 -37.59 15.21
CA THR A 192 19.11 -38.64 16.08
C THR A 192 18.23 -39.88 15.92
N SER A 193 18.83 -41.07 16.06
CA SER A 193 18.10 -42.34 15.95
C SER A 193 16.98 -42.45 16.99
N GLU A 194 17.18 -41.87 18.18
CA GLU A 194 16.20 -41.84 19.26
C GLU A 194 14.99 -40.98 18.89
N ASP A 195 15.20 -39.83 18.26
CA ASP A 195 14.11 -38.96 17.81
C ASP A 195 13.31 -39.64 16.69
N ILE A 196 13.97 -40.29 15.72
CA ILE A 196 13.30 -41.03 14.65
C ILE A 196 12.49 -42.18 15.25
N GLU A 197 13.10 -42.99 16.12
CA GLU A 197 12.44 -44.12 16.76
C GLU A 197 11.23 -43.67 17.58
N GLU A 198 11.33 -42.60 18.37
CA GLU A 198 10.19 -42.08 19.12
C GLU A 198 9.05 -41.59 18.23
N ILE A 199 9.39 -40.87 17.15
CA ILE A 199 8.39 -40.41 16.17
C ILE A 199 7.60 -41.60 15.62
N VAL A 200 8.27 -42.64 15.14
CA VAL A 200 7.56 -43.77 14.51
C VAL A 200 6.98 -44.78 15.50
N LYS A 201 7.57 -44.95 16.68
CA LYS A 201 7.10 -45.87 17.71
C LYS A 201 5.93 -45.29 18.50
N THR A 202 6.07 -44.05 18.96
CA THR A 202 5.17 -43.45 19.97
C THR A 202 4.08 -42.59 19.33
N PHE A 203 4.41 -41.86 18.26
CA PHE A 203 3.47 -40.93 17.62
C PHE A 203 2.82 -41.55 16.38
N GLY A 204 3.63 -42.05 15.45
CA GLY A 204 3.17 -42.53 14.15
C GLY A 204 3.37 -41.48 13.07
N LEU A 205 3.44 -41.96 11.84
CA LEU A 205 3.90 -41.18 10.70
C LEU A 205 2.93 -41.36 9.53
N VAL A 206 2.49 -40.26 8.93
CA VAL A 206 1.66 -40.23 7.73
C VAL A 206 2.43 -39.49 6.65
N VAL A 207 2.76 -40.20 5.57
CA VAL A 207 3.63 -39.71 4.50
C VAL A 207 2.84 -39.65 3.20
N ILE A 208 2.77 -38.45 2.61
CA ILE A 208 2.18 -38.26 1.28
C ILE A 208 3.29 -38.38 0.22
N THR A 209 3.12 -39.28 -0.75
CA THR A 209 4.08 -39.48 -1.84
C THR A 209 4.26 -38.19 -2.66
N ARG A 210 5.46 -37.96 -3.20
CA ARG A 210 5.74 -36.89 -4.17
C ARG A 210 6.38 -37.43 -5.44
N LYS A 211 6.41 -36.62 -6.50
CA LYS A 211 7.12 -36.99 -7.73
C LYS A 211 8.61 -37.18 -7.44
N ASN A 212 9.18 -38.28 -7.91
CA ASN A 212 10.59 -38.68 -7.74
C ASN A 212 11.01 -39.12 -6.32
N SER A 213 10.07 -39.38 -5.42
CA SER A 213 10.35 -40.03 -4.12
C SER A 213 9.79 -41.45 -4.11
N ASP A 214 10.50 -42.40 -3.52
CA ASP A 214 10.00 -43.77 -3.27
C ASP A 214 9.97 -44.04 -1.76
N PRO A 215 8.92 -43.58 -1.06
CA PRO A 215 8.83 -43.77 0.39
C PRO A 215 8.65 -45.24 0.78
N PHE A 216 8.15 -46.11 -0.12
CA PHE A 216 8.02 -47.54 0.16
C PHE A 216 9.40 -48.19 0.25
N ARG A 217 10.26 -47.91 -0.74
CA ARG A 217 11.65 -48.36 -0.73
C ARG A 217 12.42 -47.78 0.46
N PHE A 218 12.26 -46.48 0.74
CA PHE A 218 12.95 -45.83 1.86
C PHE A 218 12.59 -46.45 3.23
N VAL A 219 11.31 -46.76 3.46
CA VAL A 219 10.88 -47.47 4.68
C VAL A 219 11.43 -48.88 4.74
N HIS A 220 11.55 -49.58 3.60
CA HIS A 220 12.14 -50.91 3.54
C HIS A 220 13.64 -50.93 3.84
N GLU A 221 14.38 -49.93 3.39
CA GLU A 221 15.84 -49.83 3.57
C GLU A 221 16.25 -49.33 4.97
N SER A 222 15.32 -48.82 5.78
CA SER A 222 15.59 -48.32 7.12
C SER A 222 15.14 -49.28 8.21
N ASP A 223 16.07 -49.77 9.04
CA ASP A 223 15.78 -50.73 10.13
C ASP A 223 14.73 -50.21 11.11
N ILE A 224 14.81 -48.94 11.51
CA ILE A 224 13.88 -48.31 12.47
C ILE A 224 12.50 -48.19 11.84
N LEU A 225 12.41 -47.67 10.61
CA LEU A 225 11.12 -47.49 9.93
C LEU A 225 10.46 -48.82 9.60
N TYR A 226 11.23 -49.82 9.16
CA TYR A 226 10.71 -51.14 8.85
C TYR A 226 10.20 -51.87 10.11
N ARG A 227 10.92 -51.75 11.23
CA ARG A 227 10.52 -52.31 12.53
C ARG A 227 9.15 -51.79 12.96
N TYR A 228 8.91 -50.48 12.81
CA TYR A 228 7.66 -49.83 13.20
C TYR A 228 6.70 -49.53 12.03
N ARG A 229 6.88 -50.18 10.87
CA ARG A 229 6.14 -49.88 9.62
C ARG A 229 4.62 -49.92 9.73
N LYS A 230 4.06 -50.66 10.70
CA LYS A 230 2.61 -50.69 10.95
C LYS A 230 2.05 -49.34 11.44
N ASN A 231 2.92 -48.47 11.98
CA ASN A 231 2.60 -47.11 12.42
C ASN A 231 3.05 -46.04 11.40
N VAL A 232 3.45 -46.47 10.20
CA VAL A 232 3.85 -45.61 9.08
C VAL A 232 2.85 -45.80 7.95
N HIS A 233 2.05 -44.77 7.68
CA HIS A 233 1.02 -44.78 6.64
C HIS A 233 1.53 -44.04 5.41
N LEU A 234 1.79 -44.79 4.34
CA LEU A 234 2.22 -44.26 3.06
C LEU A 234 0.99 -44.05 2.16
N ILE A 235 0.77 -42.81 1.73
CA ILE A 235 -0.41 -42.41 0.96
C ILE A 235 0.02 -41.92 -0.41
N THR A 236 -0.41 -42.64 -1.44
CA THR A 236 -0.19 -42.25 -2.83
C THR A 236 -1.10 -41.08 -3.21
N GLU A 237 -0.50 -39.96 -3.61
CA GLU A 237 -1.24 -38.86 -4.23
C GLU A 237 -1.35 -39.08 -5.73
N TRP A 238 -2.58 -39.23 -6.22
CA TRP A 238 -2.87 -39.54 -7.61
C TRP A 238 -2.94 -38.29 -8.51
N ILE A 239 -3.15 -37.10 -7.93
CA ILE A 239 -3.16 -35.82 -8.63
C ILE A 239 -1.82 -35.12 -8.36
N PRO A 240 -0.89 -35.10 -9.33
CA PRO A 240 0.43 -34.51 -9.13
C PRO A 240 0.30 -33.02 -8.79
N ASN A 241 0.69 -32.64 -7.58
CA ASN A 241 0.63 -31.26 -7.09
C ASN A 241 1.96 -30.84 -6.48
N GLU A 242 2.88 -30.37 -7.33
CA GLU A 242 4.27 -30.04 -6.97
C GLU A 242 4.46 -28.58 -6.52
N ILE A 243 3.41 -27.95 -5.96
CA ILE A 243 3.47 -26.54 -5.54
C ILE A 243 4.37 -26.39 -4.30
N SER A 244 5.60 -25.95 -4.51
CA SER A 244 6.55 -25.65 -3.43
C SER A 244 6.56 -24.17 -3.06
N SER A 245 6.70 -23.86 -1.76
CA SER A 245 6.87 -22.47 -1.29
C SER A 245 8.05 -21.77 -1.96
N THR A 246 9.11 -22.50 -2.33
CA THR A 246 10.26 -21.94 -3.06
C THR A 246 9.89 -21.51 -4.47
N ALA A 247 9.08 -22.29 -5.19
CA ALA A 247 8.54 -21.89 -6.48
C ALA A 247 7.61 -20.67 -6.34
N ILE A 248 6.76 -20.63 -5.31
CA ILE A 248 5.91 -19.46 -5.01
C ILE A 248 6.74 -18.21 -4.77
N ARG A 249 7.76 -18.27 -3.91
CA ARG A 249 8.66 -17.12 -3.69
C ARG A 249 9.34 -16.69 -4.99
N ARG A 250 9.72 -17.63 -5.86
CA ARG A 250 10.34 -17.33 -7.17
C ARG A 250 9.35 -16.66 -8.13
N ALA A 251 8.12 -17.16 -8.22
CA ALA A 251 7.04 -16.59 -9.03
C ALA A 251 6.70 -15.17 -8.55
N LEU A 252 6.49 -14.98 -7.24
CA LEU A 252 6.32 -13.66 -6.63
C LEU A 252 7.50 -12.74 -6.92
N LYS A 253 8.74 -13.26 -6.79
CA LYS A 253 9.94 -12.52 -7.17
C LYS A 253 9.94 -12.16 -8.68
N ARG A 254 9.29 -12.91 -9.55
CA ARG A 254 9.25 -12.63 -11.00
C ARG A 254 8.00 -11.84 -11.42
N ASN A 255 7.22 -11.37 -10.46
CA ASN A 255 5.89 -10.77 -10.69
C ASN A 255 4.94 -11.70 -11.48
N GLU A 256 5.12 -13.02 -11.34
CA GLU A 256 4.23 -14.02 -11.89
C GLU A 256 3.03 -14.18 -10.93
N SER A 257 1.84 -14.42 -11.50
CA SER A 257 0.64 -14.67 -10.69
C SER A 257 0.79 -15.95 -9.88
N VAL A 258 0.47 -15.88 -8.59
CA VAL A 258 0.36 -17.05 -7.69
C VAL A 258 -1.08 -17.31 -7.25
N GLN A 259 -2.04 -16.67 -7.92
CA GLN A 259 -3.47 -16.91 -7.72
C GLN A 259 -3.76 -18.41 -7.91
N TYR A 260 -4.57 -18.99 -7.01
CA TYR A 260 -4.91 -20.42 -7.00
C TYR A 260 -3.77 -21.38 -6.65
N LEU A 261 -2.54 -20.89 -6.42
CA LEU A 261 -1.45 -21.72 -5.91
C LEU A 261 -1.33 -21.65 -4.38
N ILE A 262 -1.72 -20.50 -3.81
CA ILE A 262 -1.82 -20.25 -2.37
C ILE A 262 -3.14 -19.54 -2.03
N PRO A 263 -3.63 -19.59 -0.78
CA PRO A 263 -4.86 -18.93 -0.38
C PRO A 263 -4.84 -17.40 -0.61
N GLU A 264 -5.98 -16.81 -0.99
CA GLU A 264 -6.08 -15.38 -1.31
C GLU A 264 -5.69 -14.49 -0.13
N GLY A 265 -6.11 -14.84 1.09
CA GLY A 265 -5.69 -14.14 2.31
C GLY A 265 -4.18 -14.09 2.49
N VAL A 266 -3.46 -15.15 2.08
CA VAL A 266 -1.99 -15.19 2.10
C VAL A 266 -1.39 -14.26 1.05
N ILE A 267 -1.95 -14.23 -0.17
CA ILE A 267 -1.52 -13.30 -1.24
C ILE A 267 -1.67 -11.86 -0.77
N ASN A 268 -2.84 -11.53 -0.22
CA ASN A 268 -3.15 -10.19 0.27
C ASN A 268 -2.20 -9.79 1.41
N TYR A 269 -1.96 -10.69 2.36
CA TYR A 269 -1.04 -10.45 3.46
C TYR A 269 0.41 -10.20 2.99
N ILE A 270 0.92 -11.01 2.04
CA ILE A 270 2.26 -10.82 1.45
C ILE A 270 2.37 -9.45 0.78
N LYS A 271 1.35 -9.03 0.01
CA LYS A 271 1.32 -7.74 -0.68
C LYS A 271 1.25 -6.57 0.30
N GLN A 272 0.35 -6.63 1.28
CA GLN A 272 0.15 -5.57 2.28
C GLN A 272 1.40 -5.34 3.13
N ASN A 273 2.11 -6.41 3.48
CA ASN A 273 3.32 -6.36 4.32
C ASN A 273 4.64 -6.33 3.53
N ALA A 274 4.57 -6.33 2.19
CA ALA A 274 5.74 -6.29 1.29
C ALA A 274 6.81 -7.36 1.59
N LEU A 275 6.38 -8.59 1.90
CA LEU A 275 7.27 -9.64 2.43
C LEU A 275 8.21 -10.27 1.38
N ILE A 276 7.79 -10.31 0.11
CA ILE A 276 8.56 -10.91 -1.00
C ILE A 276 8.58 -9.91 -2.16
N CYS A 277 9.75 -9.33 -2.44
CA CYS A 277 9.94 -8.30 -3.47
C CYS A 277 10.41 -8.91 -4.81
N CYS A 278 10.03 -8.31 -5.94
CA CYS A 278 10.38 -8.79 -7.27
C CYS A 278 11.91 -8.72 -7.56
N VAL A 279 12.52 -9.85 -7.95
CA VAL A 279 13.87 -9.98 -8.54
C VAL A 279 13.71 -10.06 -10.06
N GLY A 280 14.09 -8.99 -10.75
CA GLY A 280 13.96 -8.93 -12.22
C GLY A 280 13.87 -7.52 -12.77
N HIS A 281 13.72 -6.55 -11.88
CA HIS A 281 13.91 -5.16 -12.21
C HIS A 281 14.74 -4.53 -11.09
N HIS A 282 15.99 -4.22 -11.41
CA HIS A 282 16.51 -2.92 -11.01
C HIS A 282 15.47 -1.90 -11.52
N LEU A 283 14.56 -1.51 -10.63
CA LEU A 283 13.67 -0.39 -10.82
C LEU A 283 14.08 0.57 -9.72
N ASP A 284 15.11 1.33 -10.08
CA ASP A 284 15.53 2.51 -9.40
C ASP A 284 14.35 3.48 -9.39
N TRP A 285 13.55 3.37 -8.32
CA TRP A 285 12.56 4.33 -7.79
C TRP A 285 11.79 5.16 -8.83
N ILE A 286 10.48 4.93 -8.96
CA ILE A 286 9.40 5.65 -9.67
C ILE A 286 9.63 6.08 -11.14
N ASP A 287 10.81 6.58 -11.51
CA ASP A 287 11.13 7.06 -12.86
C ASP A 287 11.58 5.92 -13.81
N GLU A 288 12.18 4.83 -13.33
CA GLU A 288 12.44 3.66 -14.20
C GLU A 288 11.18 2.82 -14.50
N PHE A 289 10.03 3.12 -13.87
CA PHE A 289 8.74 2.51 -14.22
C PHE A 289 8.12 3.11 -15.50
N ILE A 290 8.95 3.72 -16.35
CA ILE A 290 8.61 4.20 -17.69
C ILE A 290 9.07 3.14 -18.68
N ASP A 291 8.18 2.21 -19.01
CA ASP A 291 8.34 1.41 -20.23
C ASP A 291 8.05 2.34 -21.42
N LYS A 292 8.98 2.38 -22.38
CA LYS A 292 8.81 3.11 -23.66
C LYS A 292 7.65 2.54 -24.51
N ASN A 293 7.08 1.40 -24.13
CA ASN A 293 6.14 0.63 -24.95
C ASN A 293 4.68 0.58 -24.44
N PHE A 294 4.23 1.49 -23.57
CA PHE A 294 2.81 1.61 -23.19
C PHE A 294 2.11 0.32 -22.69
N ASN A 295 2.85 -0.66 -22.16
CA ASN A 295 2.25 -1.86 -21.58
C ASN A 295 1.72 -1.58 -20.16
N LEU A 296 0.44 -1.17 -20.09
CA LEU A 296 -0.37 -0.95 -18.86
C LEU A 296 -0.39 -2.13 -17.86
N ARG A 297 0.20 -3.29 -18.20
CA ARG A 297 0.20 -4.49 -17.36
C ARG A 297 1.37 -4.60 -16.36
N LYS A 298 2.43 -3.79 -16.46
CA LYS A 298 3.70 -4.12 -15.75
C LYS A 298 4.02 -3.39 -14.45
N THR A 299 3.21 -2.45 -13.96
CA THR A 299 3.18 -2.10 -12.53
C THR A 299 1.86 -1.47 -12.12
N SER A 300 1.18 -2.08 -11.15
CA SER A 300 0.00 -1.45 -10.55
C SER A 300 0.43 -0.26 -9.68
N PHE A 301 -0.42 0.77 -9.58
CA PHE A 301 -0.23 1.88 -8.63
C PHE A 301 0.08 1.37 -7.21
N ASP A 302 -0.58 0.28 -6.82
CA ASP A 302 -0.38 -0.37 -5.52
C ASP A 302 1.02 -0.97 -5.36
N GLU A 303 1.64 -1.50 -6.43
CA GLU A 303 3.04 -1.95 -6.41
C GLU A 303 4.01 -0.79 -6.22
N VAL A 304 3.79 0.34 -6.90
CA VAL A 304 4.63 1.55 -6.73
C VAL A 304 4.58 2.02 -5.28
N MET A 305 3.38 2.04 -4.69
CA MET A 305 3.17 2.38 -3.29
C MET A 305 3.86 1.38 -2.34
N ALA A 306 3.73 0.08 -2.62
CA ALA A 306 4.34 -0.98 -1.81
C ALA A 306 5.87 -0.94 -1.86
N VAL A 307 6.47 -0.71 -3.03
CA VAL A 307 7.92 -0.56 -3.20
C VAL A 307 8.41 0.68 -2.48
N GLY A 308 7.77 1.84 -2.70
CA GLY A 308 8.15 3.09 -2.06
C GLY A 308 8.12 2.99 -0.53
N ARG A 309 7.08 2.35 0.01
CA ARG A 309 6.95 2.07 1.45
C ARG A 309 8.01 1.08 1.95
N SER A 310 8.21 -0.05 1.27
CA SER A 310 9.20 -1.07 1.64
C SER A 310 10.61 -0.51 1.69
N CYS A 311 11.02 0.25 0.67
CA CYS A 311 12.32 0.94 0.68
C CYS A 311 12.44 1.91 1.85
N SER A 312 11.37 2.65 2.13
CA SER A 312 11.38 3.69 3.17
C SER A 312 11.42 3.11 4.57
N LEU A 313 10.75 1.97 4.85
CA LEU A 313 10.80 1.28 6.14
C LEU A 313 12.21 0.80 6.52
N ARG A 314 13.05 0.50 5.53
CA ARG A 314 14.47 0.14 5.70
C ARG A 314 15.43 1.30 5.38
N SER A 315 14.95 2.54 5.49
CA SER A 315 15.76 3.74 5.31
C SER A 315 15.92 4.52 6.61
N ALA A 316 17.05 5.21 6.75
CA ALA A 316 17.35 6.13 7.84
C ALA A 316 17.84 7.48 7.30
N LEU A 317 17.54 8.55 8.03
CA LEU A 317 18.13 9.87 7.81
C LEU A 317 19.36 10.00 8.72
N ILE A 318 20.56 10.05 8.16
CA ILE A 318 21.82 10.13 8.89
C ILE A 318 22.42 11.53 8.76
N ILE A 319 22.58 12.22 9.89
CA ILE A 319 23.19 13.55 9.99
C ILE A 319 24.65 13.37 10.41
N GLU A 320 25.59 13.86 9.61
CA GLU A 320 27.02 13.79 9.88
C GLU A 320 27.60 15.18 10.17
N SER A 321 28.26 15.29 11.32
CA SER A 321 28.75 16.59 11.83
C SER A 321 30.07 17.04 11.18
N THR A 322 30.76 16.17 10.43
CA THR A 322 32.07 16.46 9.82
C THR A 322 32.07 16.12 8.32
N GLY A 323 32.52 17.03 7.46
CA GLY A 323 32.53 16.90 5.98
C GLY A 323 33.41 15.80 5.37
N ASN A 324 33.92 14.86 6.17
CA ASN A 324 34.75 13.73 5.71
C ASN A 324 33.94 12.59 5.06
N GLY A 325 32.61 12.73 4.99
CA GLY A 325 31.67 11.75 4.46
C GLY A 325 31.55 10.47 5.28
N LEU A 326 30.41 9.78 5.15
CA LEU A 326 30.24 8.47 5.80
C LEU A 326 31.30 7.48 5.31
N LYS A 327 32.30 7.21 6.16
CA LYS A 327 33.24 6.10 5.96
C LYS A 327 32.46 4.80 6.15
N THR A 328 32.38 4.01 5.09
CA THR A 328 31.62 2.76 5.00
C THR A 328 32.12 1.64 5.90
N ARG A 329 33.30 1.78 6.54
CA ARG A 329 33.97 0.69 7.28
C ARG A 329 33.12 0.06 8.39
N ASN A 330 32.16 0.80 8.98
CA ASN A 330 31.27 0.29 10.03
C ASN A 330 29.77 0.35 9.65
N MET A 331 29.42 0.70 8.41
CA MET A 331 28.03 0.68 7.97
C MET A 331 27.66 -0.65 7.32
N PRO A 332 26.50 -1.25 7.66
CA PRO A 332 25.96 -2.37 6.91
C PRO A 332 25.78 -2.04 5.42
N GLN A 333 25.67 -3.07 4.58
CA GLN A 333 25.49 -2.90 3.13
C GLN A 333 24.29 -1.99 2.84
N LEU A 334 24.59 -0.83 2.26
CA LEU A 334 23.60 0.08 1.71
C LEU A 334 23.24 -0.33 0.29
N LYS A 335 21.94 -0.26 -0.02
CA LYS A 335 21.48 -0.31 -1.40
C LYS A 335 21.70 1.05 -2.08
N HIS A 336 21.38 2.13 -1.38
CA HIS A 336 21.58 3.48 -1.87
C HIS A 336 21.91 4.46 -0.74
N LYS A 337 22.59 5.55 -1.09
CA LYS A 337 22.94 6.67 -0.22
C LYS A 337 22.73 7.97 -1.00
N PHE A 338 21.87 8.84 -0.51
CA PHE A 338 21.58 10.13 -1.15
C PHE A 338 21.98 11.26 -0.23
N ASN A 339 22.86 12.16 -0.67
CA ASN A 339 23.13 13.39 0.05
C ASN A 339 22.00 14.39 -0.23
N ILE A 340 21.39 14.94 0.82
CA ILE A 340 20.25 15.85 0.69
C ILE A 340 20.55 17.28 1.19
N SER A 341 21.76 17.53 1.69
CA SER A 341 22.16 18.83 2.26
C SER A 341 23.15 19.58 1.38
N GLU A 342 22.95 20.88 1.26
CA GLU A 342 23.95 21.84 0.80
C GLU A 342 24.47 22.63 2.01
N GLY A 343 25.64 22.30 2.53
CA GLY A 343 26.21 22.97 3.71
C GLY A 343 27.35 22.21 4.40
N ASN A 344 27.84 22.74 5.52
CA ASN A 344 28.97 22.17 6.28
C ASN A 344 28.65 20.85 7.00
N GLN A 345 27.36 20.58 7.27
CA GLN A 345 26.89 19.29 7.79
C GLN A 345 26.30 18.48 6.65
N ALA A 346 26.71 17.23 6.54
CA ALA A 346 26.25 16.33 5.49
C ALA A 346 25.09 15.48 6.00
N VAL A 347 23.95 15.51 5.31
CA VAL A 347 22.76 14.73 5.68
C VAL A 347 22.42 13.77 4.56
N TYR A 348 22.23 12.51 4.93
CA TYR A 348 22.02 11.42 3.99
C TYR A 348 20.73 10.68 4.26
N ILE A 349 19.99 10.38 3.20
CA ILE A 349 18.99 9.29 3.23
C ILE A 349 19.72 8.01 2.83
N CYS A 350 19.84 7.09 3.79
CA CYS A 350 20.52 5.81 3.62
C CYS A 350 19.49 4.69 3.54
N GLU A 351 19.38 4.04 2.38
CA GLU A 351 18.54 2.88 2.15
C GLU A 351 19.36 1.60 2.33
N PHE A 352 19.02 0.80 3.33
CA PHE A 352 19.73 -0.44 3.65
C PHE A 352 19.28 -1.57 2.73
N LYS A 353 20.17 -2.51 2.41
CA LYS A 353 19.87 -3.64 1.49
C LYS A 353 18.59 -4.42 1.84
N ASP A 354 18.38 -4.67 3.13
CA ASP A 354 17.25 -5.43 3.67
C ASP A 354 16.95 -5.00 5.11
N SER A 355 15.78 -5.38 5.62
CA SER A 355 15.34 -5.03 6.98
C SER A 355 16.25 -5.61 8.07
N LEU A 356 16.91 -6.74 7.81
CA LEU A 356 17.85 -7.35 8.75
C LEU A 356 19.10 -6.47 8.94
N SER A 357 19.66 -5.99 7.83
CA SER A 357 20.80 -5.06 7.82
C SER A 357 20.45 -3.73 8.49
N PHE A 358 19.21 -3.26 8.27
CA PHE A 358 18.70 -2.06 8.92
C PHE A 358 18.54 -2.24 10.45
N ASN A 359 17.91 -3.33 10.90
CA ASN A 359 17.74 -3.58 12.34
C ASN A 359 19.08 -3.75 13.05
N ARG A 360 20.04 -4.47 12.45
CA ARG A 360 21.42 -4.58 12.98
C ARG A 360 22.10 -3.23 13.11
N PHE A 361 21.83 -2.29 12.22
CA PHE A 361 22.33 -0.93 12.34
C PHE A 361 21.68 -0.20 13.52
N LEU A 362 20.35 -0.28 13.66
CA LEU A 362 19.64 0.33 14.78
C LEU A 362 20.10 -0.23 16.14
N ASP A 363 20.44 -1.51 16.24
CA ASP A 363 20.99 -2.13 17.44
C ASP A 363 22.35 -1.54 17.86
N GLN A 364 23.10 -0.98 16.92
CA GLN A 364 24.39 -0.31 17.17
C GLN A 364 24.23 1.17 17.55
N VAL A 365 23.06 1.77 17.29
CA VAL A 365 22.78 3.16 17.68
C VAL A 365 22.69 3.24 19.20
N SER A 366 23.29 4.27 19.79
CA SER A 366 23.19 4.51 21.24
C SER A 366 21.73 4.58 21.69
N GLN A 367 21.41 3.84 22.75
CA GLN A 367 20.08 3.82 23.36
C GLN A 367 19.95 4.85 24.49
N LYS A 368 21.02 5.61 24.76
CA LYS A 368 21.08 6.61 25.83
C LYS A 368 20.60 7.97 25.31
N PHE A 369 19.78 8.63 26.11
CA PHE A 369 19.32 10.00 25.90
C PHE A 369 19.87 10.89 27.02
N THR A 370 20.05 12.17 26.75
CA THR A 370 20.35 13.15 27.80
C THR A 370 19.07 13.43 28.61
N SER A 371 19.20 13.96 29.82
CA SER A 371 18.06 14.14 30.74
C SER A 371 17.03 15.16 30.27
N ASP A 372 17.42 16.03 29.34
CA ASP A 372 16.65 17.16 28.81
C ASP A 372 15.89 16.84 27.50
N VAL A 373 16.01 15.61 26.98
CA VAL A 373 15.34 15.20 25.74
C VAL A 373 14.35 14.05 25.96
N PHE A 374 13.27 14.05 25.18
CA PHE A 374 12.35 12.92 25.16
C PHE A 374 13.02 11.68 24.57
N PRO A 375 12.92 10.49 25.22
CA PRO A 375 13.61 9.27 24.79
C PRO A 375 12.91 8.57 23.61
N MET A 376 12.60 9.32 22.55
CA MET A 376 11.93 8.82 21.35
C MET A 376 12.94 8.29 20.33
N LYS A 377 13.05 6.96 20.22
CA LYS A 377 13.90 6.32 19.20
C LYS A 377 13.33 6.55 17.80
N SER A 378 14.00 7.33 16.98
CA SER A 378 13.57 7.58 15.60
C SER A 378 14.58 7.04 14.59
N ARG A 379 14.21 7.06 13.31
CA ARG A 379 15.13 6.75 12.19
C ARG A 379 15.89 7.98 11.69
N ILE A 380 15.86 9.07 12.45
CA ILE A 380 16.75 10.23 12.31
C ILE A 380 17.91 10.04 13.29
N ILE A 381 19.11 9.88 12.76
CA ILE A 381 20.29 9.45 13.52
C ILE A 381 21.43 10.43 13.27
N LYS A 382 22.06 10.92 14.34
CA LYS A 382 23.23 11.79 14.25
C LYS A 382 24.51 10.98 14.50
N CYS A 383 25.50 11.16 13.65
CA CYS A 383 26.85 10.65 13.84
C CYS A 383 27.78 11.80 14.25
N ASN A 384 28.34 11.71 15.46
CA ASN A 384 29.34 12.65 15.95
C ASN A 384 30.74 12.02 15.83
N ARG A 385 31.69 12.73 15.22
CA ARG A 385 33.10 12.33 15.12
C ARG A 385 33.99 13.40 15.75
N GLY A 386 34.07 13.41 17.07
CA GLY A 386 35.18 14.03 17.80
C GLY A 386 35.20 15.57 17.90
N VAL A 387 34.08 16.21 18.24
CA VAL A 387 34.05 17.59 18.77
C VAL A 387 33.15 17.61 20.02
N SER A 388 33.35 18.61 20.91
CA SER A 388 32.75 18.77 22.26
C SER A 388 31.26 18.39 22.38
N GLU A 389 30.76 18.28 23.61
CA GLU A 389 29.35 18.04 23.98
C GLU A 389 28.33 19.08 23.44
N MET A 390 28.51 19.61 22.22
CA MET A 390 27.43 20.20 21.46
C MET A 390 26.32 19.17 21.30
N ASP A 391 25.10 19.61 21.60
CA ASP A 391 23.87 18.84 21.68
C ASP A 391 23.77 17.77 20.58
N VAL A 392 23.98 16.51 20.98
CA VAL A 392 23.89 15.33 20.11
C VAL A 392 22.47 15.10 19.58
N HIS A 393 21.47 15.75 20.18
CA HIS A 393 20.07 15.70 19.80
C HIS A 393 19.61 16.92 18.98
N SER A 394 20.47 17.93 18.80
CA SER A 394 20.15 19.10 17.96
C SER A 394 20.00 18.75 16.48
N PHE A 395 19.06 19.46 15.82
CA PHE A 395 18.71 19.28 14.42
C PHE A 395 19.25 20.42 13.55
N PRO A 396 19.90 20.11 12.40
CA PRO A 396 20.27 21.14 11.44
C PRO A 396 19.04 21.68 10.71
N LYS A 397 19.06 22.98 10.45
CA LYS A 397 18.18 23.55 9.41
C LYS A 397 18.85 23.31 8.06
N LEU A 398 18.30 22.40 7.26
CA LEU A 398 18.88 22.08 5.95
C LEU A 398 18.24 22.92 4.85
N THR A 399 19.06 23.25 3.86
CA THR A 399 18.57 23.65 2.54
C THR A 399 18.75 22.49 1.57
N CYS A 400 17.62 21.95 1.09
CA CYS A 400 17.61 20.93 0.04
C CYS A 400 17.60 21.64 -1.32
N GLY A 401 18.77 21.94 -1.90
CA GLY A 401 18.82 22.69 -3.17
C GLY A 401 18.14 21.99 -4.34
N PHE A 402 18.03 20.66 -4.33
CA PHE A 402 17.24 19.92 -5.32
C PHE A 402 15.73 20.22 -5.26
N GLU A 403 15.21 20.76 -4.14
CA GLU A 403 13.84 21.27 -4.02
C GLU A 403 13.73 22.74 -4.45
N LYS A 404 14.83 23.46 -4.67
CA LYS A 404 14.79 24.84 -5.14
C LYS A 404 14.60 24.91 -6.67
N ILE A 405 13.90 25.95 -7.10
CA ILE A 405 13.76 26.32 -8.51
C ILE A 405 14.46 27.66 -8.69
N ASP A 406 15.50 27.70 -9.52
CA ASP A 406 16.06 28.94 -10.00
C ASP A 406 15.16 29.47 -11.13
N PHE A 407 14.30 30.42 -10.77
CA PHE A 407 13.38 31.03 -11.73
C PHE A 407 14.12 31.85 -12.78
N ASN A 408 15.20 32.55 -12.45
CA ASN A 408 15.95 33.35 -13.43
C ASN A 408 16.53 32.46 -14.52
N HIS A 409 17.15 31.35 -14.12
CA HIS A 409 17.63 30.34 -15.06
C HIS A 409 16.49 29.71 -15.86
N LEU A 410 15.37 29.35 -15.21
CA LEU A 410 14.21 28.78 -15.88
C LEU A 410 13.64 29.72 -16.96
N TYR A 411 13.41 30.99 -16.64
CA TYR A 411 12.90 31.99 -17.60
C TYR A 411 13.88 32.22 -18.75
N SER A 412 15.19 32.21 -18.49
CA SER A 412 16.21 32.25 -19.54
C SER A 412 16.11 31.05 -20.50
N LEU A 413 15.96 29.83 -19.97
CA LEU A 413 15.79 28.63 -20.79
C LEU A 413 14.49 28.66 -21.60
N LEU A 414 13.38 29.13 -21.01
CA LEU A 414 12.10 29.25 -21.70
C LEU A 414 12.18 30.27 -22.86
N GLY A 415 12.86 31.40 -22.68
CA GLY A 415 13.06 32.41 -23.73
C GLY A 415 13.96 31.92 -24.88
N ASN A 416 14.88 30.99 -24.59
CA ASN A 416 15.82 30.41 -25.56
C ASN A 416 15.30 29.14 -26.25
N ALA A 417 14.11 28.66 -25.89
CA ALA A 417 13.49 27.53 -26.58
C ALA A 417 13.22 27.86 -28.06
N SER A 418 13.07 26.82 -28.89
CA SER A 418 12.76 26.93 -30.32
C SER A 418 11.26 26.80 -30.62
N THR A 419 10.51 26.10 -29.76
CA THR A 419 9.05 25.89 -29.90
C THR A 419 8.32 26.00 -28.55
N ALA A 420 7.03 26.31 -28.57
CA ALA A 420 6.20 26.34 -27.36
C ALA A 420 6.13 24.97 -26.66
N ASN A 421 6.18 23.87 -27.41
CA ASN A 421 6.26 22.52 -26.82
C ASN A 421 7.56 22.31 -26.06
N GLN A 422 8.68 22.81 -26.58
CA GLN A 422 9.95 22.77 -25.87
C GLN A 422 9.89 23.60 -24.58
N GLN A 423 9.17 24.74 -24.56
CA GLN A 423 8.94 25.50 -23.34
C GLN A 423 8.14 24.71 -22.30
N ILE A 424 7.09 23.99 -22.73
CA ILE A 424 6.31 23.09 -21.85
C ILE A 424 7.21 22.01 -21.24
N ASP A 425 8.06 21.38 -22.05
CA ASP A 425 8.98 20.34 -21.58
C ASP A 425 10.05 20.91 -20.63
N ILE A 426 10.65 22.06 -20.96
CA ILE A 426 11.62 22.75 -20.08
C ILE A 426 10.96 23.05 -18.72
N LEU A 427 9.77 23.65 -18.73
CA LEU A 427 9.02 23.95 -17.51
C LEU A 427 8.80 22.69 -16.68
N PHE A 428 8.33 21.61 -17.32
CA PHE A 428 8.09 20.34 -16.65
C PHE A 428 9.36 19.76 -16.03
N GLN A 429 10.46 19.65 -16.79
CA GLN A 429 11.70 19.04 -16.29
C GLN A 429 12.33 19.83 -15.14
N HIS A 430 12.21 21.15 -15.12
CA HIS A 430 12.83 22.00 -14.09
C HIS A 430 11.99 22.16 -12.83
N THR A 431 10.67 21.92 -12.92
CA THR A 431 9.73 22.11 -11.80
C THR A 431 9.18 20.82 -11.22
N LYS A 432 9.24 19.69 -11.94
CA LYS A 432 8.87 18.37 -11.40
C LYS A 432 9.74 18.02 -10.19
N ILE A 433 9.15 17.29 -9.27
CA ILE A 433 9.88 16.74 -8.13
C ILE A 433 10.97 15.76 -8.61
N HIS A 434 12.13 15.80 -7.95
CA HIS A 434 13.21 14.86 -8.21
C HIS A 434 13.04 13.56 -7.42
N ARG A 435 13.80 12.54 -7.82
CA ARG A 435 13.85 11.23 -7.19
C ARG A 435 14.13 11.30 -5.69
N GLU A 436 15.04 12.18 -5.29
CA GLU A 436 15.45 12.43 -3.91
C GLU A 436 14.30 13.04 -3.10
N GLY A 437 13.63 14.07 -3.64
CA GLY A 437 12.52 14.75 -2.96
C GLY A 437 11.33 13.85 -2.71
N MET A 438 11.10 12.89 -3.59
CA MET A 438 10.06 11.92 -3.38
C MET A 438 10.47 10.76 -2.46
N ARG A 439 11.72 10.27 -2.52
CA ARG A 439 12.27 9.35 -1.51
C ARG A 439 12.12 9.94 -0.11
N MET A 440 12.39 11.24 0.02
CA MET A 440 12.22 12.01 1.25
C MET A 440 10.76 12.03 1.73
N ARG A 441 9.78 12.20 0.83
CA ARG A 441 8.35 12.17 1.16
C ARG A 441 7.85 10.78 1.61
N PHE A 442 8.31 9.71 0.96
CA PHE A 442 8.02 8.35 1.44
C PHE A 442 8.70 8.05 2.79
N PHE A 443 9.94 8.50 2.99
CA PHE A 443 10.63 8.38 4.27
C PHE A 443 9.85 9.09 5.39
N LEU A 444 9.47 10.35 5.19
CA LEU A 444 8.65 11.12 6.15
C LEU A 444 7.31 10.44 6.44
N THR A 445 6.66 9.87 5.43
CA THR A 445 5.41 9.13 5.63
C THR A 445 5.61 7.94 6.56
N THR A 446 6.66 7.14 6.34
CA THR A 446 6.97 6.01 7.23
C THR A 446 7.48 6.45 8.60
N LEU A 447 8.10 7.63 8.71
CA LEU A 447 8.52 8.18 10.01
C LEU A 447 7.31 8.56 10.87
N ILE A 448 6.28 9.14 10.25
CA ILE A 448 4.96 9.35 10.88
C ILE A 448 4.35 8.00 11.28
N GLU A 449 4.43 6.99 10.39
CA GLU A 449 3.94 5.64 10.67
C GLU A 449 4.57 5.02 11.92
N ASP A 450 5.88 5.19 12.13
CA ASP A 450 6.56 4.66 13.32
C ASP A 450 6.01 5.26 14.62
N ALA A 451 5.66 6.56 14.61
CA ALA A 451 5.07 7.23 15.76
C ALA A 451 3.69 6.65 16.07
N VAL A 452 2.84 6.52 15.04
CA VAL A 452 1.48 5.98 15.16
C VAL A 452 1.50 4.52 15.62
N ARG A 453 2.44 3.72 15.11
CA ARG A 453 2.56 2.29 15.41
C ARG A 453 2.89 1.95 16.86
N ARG A 454 3.42 2.90 17.61
CA ARG A 454 3.65 2.73 19.05
C ARG A 454 2.34 2.60 19.84
N CYS A 455 1.26 3.22 19.36
CA CYS A 455 -0.07 3.08 19.94
C CYS A 455 -0.93 2.06 19.17
N PHE A 456 -0.73 1.98 17.85
CA PHE A 456 -1.54 1.17 16.94
C PHE A 456 -0.63 0.29 16.06
N PRO A 457 -0.19 -0.89 16.54
CA PRO A 457 0.86 -1.69 15.88
C PRO A 457 0.61 -2.01 14.40
N PHE A 458 -0.67 -2.14 14.02
CA PHE A 458 -1.09 -2.46 12.66
C PHE A 458 -1.40 -1.23 11.79
N ALA A 459 -1.14 -0.03 12.30
CA ALA A 459 -1.39 1.19 11.54
C ALA A 459 -0.51 1.27 10.29
N ILE A 460 -1.04 1.90 9.25
CA ILE A 460 -0.34 2.16 7.99
C ILE A 460 -0.54 3.62 7.62
N CYS A 461 0.54 4.30 7.25
CA CYS A 461 0.50 5.64 6.68
C CYS A 461 0.85 5.56 5.19
N ARG A 462 0.07 6.21 4.33
CA ARG A 462 0.32 6.24 2.89
C ARG A 462 0.37 7.68 2.38
N PRO A 463 1.38 8.05 1.57
CA PRO A 463 1.32 9.32 0.89
C PRO A 463 0.18 9.28 -0.13
N PHE A 464 -0.51 10.40 -0.32
CA PHE A 464 -1.50 10.58 -1.38
C PHE A 464 -1.27 11.91 -2.10
N GLY A 465 -2.24 12.33 -2.91
CA GLY A 465 -2.21 13.63 -3.55
C GLY A 465 -1.06 13.78 -4.53
N SER A 466 -0.48 14.98 -4.58
CA SER A 466 0.52 15.38 -5.58
C SER A 466 1.76 14.45 -5.59
N THR A 467 2.17 13.99 -4.41
CA THR A 467 3.31 13.09 -4.22
C THR A 467 3.19 11.87 -5.13
N VAL A 468 2.07 11.15 -5.10
CA VAL A 468 1.96 9.83 -5.76
C VAL A 468 1.12 9.84 -7.03
N ASN A 469 0.38 10.92 -7.29
CA ASN A 469 -0.46 11.04 -8.49
C ASN A 469 0.33 11.37 -9.77
N GLY A 470 1.64 11.60 -9.67
CA GLY A 470 2.52 11.91 -10.80
C GLY A 470 2.59 13.40 -11.17
N PHE A 471 2.02 14.28 -10.35
CA PHE A 471 1.99 15.74 -10.55
C PHE A 471 2.66 16.55 -9.44
N ALA A 472 3.55 15.90 -8.67
CA ALA A 472 4.37 16.56 -7.66
C ALA A 472 5.36 17.54 -8.29
N GLN A 473 5.33 18.76 -7.79
CA GLN A 473 6.29 19.82 -8.08
C GLN A 473 7.29 19.91 -6.93
N LYS A 474 8.47 20.45 -7.20
CA LYS A 474 9.40 20.82 -6.13
C LYS A 474 8.70 21.75 -5.11
N ASN A 475 9.00 21.56 -3.83
CA ASN A 475 8.36 22.21 -2.68
C ASN A 475 6.87 21.89 -2.50
N CYS A 476 6.31 20.85 -3.15
CA CYS A 476 4.93 20.47 -2.86
C CYS A 476 4.78 19.89 -1.46
N ASP A 477 3.60 20.09 -0.87
CA ASP A 477 3.25 19.51 0.42
C ASP A 477 3.25 17.96 0.36
N LEU A 478 3.38 17.34 1.53
CA LEU A 478 3.24 15.91 1.74
C LEU A 478 1.87 15.61 2.34
N ASP A 479 0.98 15.08 1.52
CA ASP A 479 -0.33 14.59 1.98
C ASP A 479 -0.21 13.15 2.50
N VAL A 480 -0.60 12.89 3.75
CA VAL A 480 -0.52 11.55 4.39
C VAL A 480 -1.88 11.09 4.89
N ASN A 481 -2.31 9.90 4.47
CA ASN A 481 -3.49 9.25 5.03
C ASN A 481 -3.09 8.14 6.00
N ILE A 482 -3.63 8.21 7.21
CA ILE A 482 -3.45 7.19 8.26
C ILE A 482 -4.61 6.20 8.21
N GLN A 483 -4.31 4.92 8.43
CA GLN A 483 -5.29 3.87 8.71
C GLN A 483 -4.84 3.14 9.97
N LEU A 484 -5.68 3.08 11.02
CA LEU A 484 -5.29 2.47 12.30
C LEU A 484 -5.47 0.96 12.37
N CYS A 485 -6.43 0.41 11.61
CA CYS A 485 -6.68 -1.03 11.55
C CYS A 485 -7.03 -1.43 10.12
N THR A 486 -6.43 -2.51 9.63
CA THR A 486 -6.66 -3.03 8.28
C THR A 486 -7.47 -4.32 8.25
N GLU A 487 -7.73 -4.95 9.40
CA GLU A 487 -8.41 -6.24 9.49
C GLU A 487 -9.74 -6.12 10.25
N SER A 488 -10.77 -6.78 9.73
CA SER A 488 -12.05 -7.00 10.42
C SER A 488 -12.04 -8.37 11.12
N ILE A 489 -12.64 -8.44 12.30
CA ILE A 489 -12.95 -9.73 12.94
C ILE A 489 -14.25 -10.21 12.31
N ASP A 490 -14.16 -11.17 11.39
CA ASP A 490 -15.33 -11.58 10.61
C ASP A 490 -16.28 -12.53 11.39
N LYS A 491 -15.82 -13.17 12.47
CA LYS A 491 -16.67 -13.95 13.41
C LYS A 491 -16.08 -13.95 14.83
N LEU A 492 -16.92 -13.66 15.83
CA LEU A 492 -16.61 -13.90 17.23
C LEU A 492 -16.65 -15.41 17.49
N SER A 493 -15.62 -15.95 18.13
CA SER A 493 -15.62 -17.35 18.59
C SER A 493 -15.97 -17.38 20.07
N ALA A 494 -16.76 -18.36 20.49
CA ALA A 494 -16.95 -18.64 21.90
C ALA A 494 -15.57 -19.00 22.50
N ASP A 495 -15.29 -18.52 23.71
CA ASP A 495 -14.08 -18.83 24.50
C ASP A 495 -12.74 -18.22 24.04
N GLN A 496 -12.76 -17.13 23.26
CA GLN A 496 -11.54 -16.38 22.89
C GLN A 496 -11.30 -15.16 23.81
N TYR A 497 -10.03 -14.93 24.20
CA TYR A 497 -9.58 -13.73 24.90
C TYR A 497 -9.45 -12.58 23.89
N TYR A 498 -10.08 -11.46 24.23
CA TYR A 498 -10.02 -10.22 23.45
C TYR A 498 -9.31 -9.14 24.27
N PHE A 499 -8.53 -8.29 23.60
CA PHE A 499 -8.02 -7.09 24.24
C PHE A 499 -9.19 -6.20 24.65
N CYS A 500 -9.29 -5.93 25.95
CA CYS A 500 -10.21 -4.91 26.46
C CYS A 500 -9.77 -3.55 25.90
N SER A 501 -10.65 -2.89 25.15
CA SER A 501 -10.37 -1.60 24.52
C SER A 501 -11.56 -0.67 24.65
N ARG A 502 -11.32 0.64 24.55
CA ARG A 502 -12.40 1.63 24.55
C ARG A 502 -13.16 1.59 23.23
N TYR A 503 -14.48 1.65 23.31
CA TYR A 503 -15.33 1.80 22.14
C TYR A 503 -15.01 3.10 21.40
N LYS A 504 -14.95 3.02 20.06
CA LYS A 504 -14.87 4.20 19.21
C LYS A 504 -16.14 5.06 19.38
N PRO A 505 -16.04 6.40 19.29
CA PRO A 505 -17.22 7.24 19.17
C PRO A 505 -18.13 6.76 18.03
N LYS A 506 -19.44 6.76 18.26
CA LYS A 506 -20.43 6.35 17.24
C LYS A 506 -20.38 7.23 15.98
N SER A 507 -20.08 8.52 16.18
CA SER A 507 -19.85 9.47 15.10
C SER A 507 -18.45 9.28 14.53
N GLU A 508 -18.37 8.86 13.26
CA GLU A 508 -17.12 8.76 12.51
C GLU A 508 -16.35 10.08 12.51
N ARG A 509 -17.07 11.21 12.37
CA ARG A 509 -16.49 12.55 12.44
C ARG A 509 -15.82 12.81 13.79
N THR A 510 -16.50 12.52 14.89
CA THR A 510 -15.95 12.71 16.24
C THR A 510 -14.77 11.78 16.50
N TYR A 511 -14.85 10.53 16.05
CA TYR A 511 -13.73 9.59 16.09
C TYR A 511 -12.50 10.14 15.36
N ILE A 512 -12.68 10.63 14.12
CA ILE A 512 -11.60 11.21 13.32
C ILE A 512 -11.00 12.44 14.00
N GLN A 513 -11.82 13.38 14.45
CA GLN A 513 -11.37 14.63 15.09
C GLN A 513 -10.58 14.36 16.37
N ASN A 514 -11.09 13.50 17.25
CA ASN A 514 -10.44 13.18 18.52
C ASN A 514 -9.10 12.46 18.27
N THR A 515 -9.10 11.49 17.36
CA THR A 515 -7.90 10.72 17.02
C THR A 515 -6.82 11.62 16.40
N LEU A 516 -7.17 12.45 15.42
CA LEU A 516 -6.24 13.38 14.80
C LEU A 516 -5.71 14.42 15.80
N SER A 517 -6.53 14.90 16.73
CA SER A 517 -6.08 15.83 17.78
C SER A 517 -4.96 15.22 18.63
N ILE A 518 -5.14 13.97 19.08
CA ILE A 518 -4.14 13.25 19.88
C ILE A 518 -2.88 12.96 19.06
N LEU A 519 -3.04 12.51 17.82
CA LEU A 519 -1.90 12.25 16.94
C LEU A 519 -1.10 13.52 16.64
N ALA A 520 -1.76 14.67 16.50
CA ALA A 520 -1.08 15.97 16.38
C ALA A 520 -0.23 16.29 17.60
N ASP A 521 -0.74 16.02 18.82
CA ASP A 521 0.03 16.24 20.05
C ASP A 521 1.21 15.27 20.15
N VAL A 522 1.04 14.01 19.77
CA VAL A 522 2.13 13.02 19.75
C VAL A 522 3.22 13.41 18.75
N LEU A 523 2.82 13.76 17.52
CA LEU A 523 3.76 14.14 16.47
C LEU A 523 4.46 15.47 16.78
N GLY A 524 3.73 16.45 17.29
CA GLY A 524 4.28 17.78 17.60
C GLY A 524 5.18 17.83 18.82
N ASN A 525 4.86 17.06 19.87
CA ASN A 525 5.61 17.13 21.13
C ASN A 525 6.74 16.10 21.22
N PHE A 526 6.63 14.94 20.55
CA PHE A 526 7.59 13.84 20.74
C PHE A 526 8.41 13.49 19.50
N MET A 527 7.91 13.74 18.30
CA MET A 527 8.67 13.38 17.10
C MET A 527 9.69 14.46 16.75
N PRO A 528 10.94 14.07 16.45
CA PRO A 528 12.00 15.01 16.13
C PRO A 528 11.66 15.83 14.88
N SER A 529 12.04 17.11 14.89
CA SER A 529 11.91 18.05 13.76
C SER A 529 10.49 18.41 13.31
N PHE A 530 9.42 17.83 13.87
CA PHE A 530 8.06 18.27 13.58
C PHE A 530 7.68 19.48 14.43
N THR A 531 7.23 20.54 13.77
CA THR A 531 6.91 21.83 14.39
C THR A 531 5.66 22.42 13.73
N HIS A 532 5.21 23.60 14.19
CA HIS A 532 4.09 24.35 13.61
C HIS A 532 2.82 23.50 13.44
N VAL A 533 2.45 22.79 14.50
CA VAL A 533 1.29 21.90 14.48
C VAL A 533 -0.01 22.72 14.46
N GLN A 534 -0.81 22.54 13.41
CA GLN A 534 -2.12 23.17 13.27
C GLN A 534 -3.21 22.12 13.13
N LYS A 535 -4.18 22.12 14.07
CA LYS A 535 -5.31 21.20 14.08
C LYS A 535 -6.49 21.82 13.32
N ILE A 536 -6.78 21.37 12.10
CA ILE A 536 -7.91 21.83 11.28
C ILE A 536 -9.02 20.76 11.30
N LEU A 537 -9.58 20.55 12.49
CA LEU A 537 -10.46 19.41 12.76
C LEU A 537 -11.90 19.64 12.28
N HIS A 538 -12.32 20.90 12.09
CA HIS A 538 -13.70 21.23 11.73
C HIS A 538 -13.95 21.35 10.22
N ALA A 539 -12.92 21.19 9.38
CA ALA A 539 -13.09 21.14 7.93
C ALA A 539 -13.96 19.95 7.48
N ARG A 540 -14.37 19.97 6.19
CA ARG A 540 -15.09 18.85 5.55
C ARG A 540 -14.31 17.55 5.73
N VAL A 541 -13.02 17.59 5.39
CA VAL A 541 -12.03 16.56 5.69
C VAL A 541 -11.17 17.09 6.82
N PRO A 542 -11.30 16.56 8.05
CA PRO A 542 -10.42 16.93 9.15
C PRO A 542 -8.96 16.60 8.81
N ILE A 543 -8.06 17.57 9.04
CA ILE A 543 -6.63 17.40 8.84
C ILE A 543 -5.82 18.00 9.98
N ILE A 544 -4.57 17.59 10.09
CA ILE A 544 -3.54 18.26 10.88
C ILE A 544 -2.43 18.70 9.93
N LYS A 545 -1.98 19.95 10.06
CA LYS A 545 -0.82 20.45 9.33
C LYS A 545 0.40 20.42 10.25
N LEU A 546 1.52 19.95 9.73
CA LEU A 546 2.81 19.91 10.40
C LEU A 546 3.89 20.49 9.49
N TYR A 547 4.98 20.98 10.07
CA TYR A 547 6.18 21.38 9.34
C TYR A 547 7.39 20.59 9.83
N HIS A 548 8.03 19.85 8.92
CA HIS A 548 9.26 19.13 9.24
C HIS A 548 10.47 20.07 9.05
N GLN A 549 10.87 20.75 10.12
CA GLN A 549 11.85 21.85 10.13
C GLN A 549 13.18 21.50 9.45
N THR A 550 13.69 20.29 9.69
CA THR A 550 14.98 19.84 9.14
C THR A 550 14.93 19.66 7.62
N LEU A 551 13.79 19.27 7.05
CA LEU A 551 13.66 18.94 5.63
C LEU A 551 12.89 20.01 4.84
N GLY A 552 12.31 20.99 5.52
CA GLY A 552 11.56 22.08 4.89
C GLY A 552 10.24 21.64 4.24
N ILE A 553 9.64 20.53 4.66
CA ILE A 553 8.40 19.98 4.07
C ILE A 553 7.20 20.24 4.97
N HIS A 554 6.14 20.81 4.39
CA HIS A 554 4.81 20.85 4.98
C HIS A 554 4.10 19.51 4.80
N CYS A 555 3.47 19.01 5.86
CA CYS A 555 2.74 17.75 5.85
C CYS A 555 1.27 17.98 6.24
N ASP A 556 0.35 17.55 5.39
CA ASP A 556 -1.09 17.54 5.66
C ASP A 556 -1.52 16.09 5.95
N ILE A 557 -1.94 15.81 7.17
CA ILE A 557 -2.26 14.44 7.61
C ILE A 557 -3.77 14.32 7.85
N THR A 558 -4.36 13.26 7.33
CA THR A 558 -5.77 12.89 7.53
C THR A 558 -5.91 11.43 7.98
N LEU A 559 -7.12 11.03 8.38
CA LEU A 559 -7.42 9.70 8.89
C LEU A 559 -8.55 9.06 8.07
N ASP A 560 -8.36 7.81 7.66
CA ASP A 560 -9.36 6.95 7.02
C ASP A 560 -10.01 7.55 5.74
N ASN A 561 -9.32 8.46 5.06
CA ASN A 561 -9.78 9.06 3.81
C ASN A 561 -9.61 8.10 2.61
N LYS A 562 -10.67 7.34 2.29
CA LYS A 562 -10.68 6.36 1.20
C LYS A 562 -10.72 7.00 -0.20
N SER A 563 -11.28 8.20 -0.36
CA SER A 563 -11.42 8.85 -1.68
C SER A 563 -10.09 9.43 -2.17
N ALA A 564 -9.25 9.92 -1.25
CA ALA A 564 -7.93 10.46 -1.54
C ALA A 564 -7.03 9.49 -2.31
N TYR A 565 -6.97 8.23 -1.87
CA TYR A 565 -6.16 7.20 -2.51
C TYR A 565 -6.68 6.84 -3.92
N LYS A 566 -8.01 6.71 -4.06
CA LYS A 566 -8.65 6.42 -5.37
C LYS A 566 -8.41 7.54 -6.38
N THR A 567 -8.51 8.78 -5.92
CA THR A 567 -8.28 9.99 -6.72
C THR A 567 -6.84 10.04 -7.21
N ALA A 568 -5.87 9.84 -6.31
CA ALA A 568 -4.45 9.82 -6.67
C ALA A 568 -4.13 8.73 -7.71
N ARG A 569 -4.76 7.54 -7.58
CA ARG A 569 -4.62 6.43 -8.53
C ARG A 569 -5.13 6.76 -9.93
N VAL A 570 -6.29 7.43 -10.04
CA VAL A 570 -6.84 7.84 -11.35
C VAL A 570 -5.93 8.86 -12.03
N PHE A 571 -5.48 9.87 -11.29
CA PHE A 571 -4.56 10.89 -11.80
C PHE A 571 -3.22 10.29 -12.23
N TRP A 572 -2.70 9.33 -11.46
CA TRP A 572 -1.53 8.56 -11.85
C TRP A 572 -1.75 7.81 -13.17
N LEU A 573 -2.92 7.19 -13.36
CA LEU A 573 -3.28 6.49 -14.59
C LEU A 573 -3.33 7.45 -15.78
N PHE A 574 -3.95 8.63 -15.65
CA PHE A 574 -3.95 9.64 -16.71
C PHE A 574 -2.53 10.05 -17.13
N GLY A 575 -1.65 10.26 -16.15
CA GLY A 575 -0.25 10.56 -16.41
C GLY A 575 0.55 9.41 -17.04
N LYS A 576 0.03 8.17 -17.02
CA LYS A 576 0.63 7.00 -17.67
C LYS A 576 0.01 6.71 -19.04
N MET A 577 -1.26 7.06 -19.25
CA MET A 577 -1.95 6.89 -20.52
C MET A 577 -1.38 7.79 -21.62
N ASN A 578 -0.89 8.98 -21.28
CA ASN A 578 -0.30 9.90 -22.25
C ASN A 578 0.87 10.68 -21.63
N ALA A 579 2.04 10.59 -22.27
CA ALA A 579 3.27 11.24 -21.80
C ALA A 579 3.17 12.78 -21.79
N HIS A 580 2.35 13.38 -22.64
CA HIS A 580 2.14 14.83 -22.73
C HIS A 580 1.18 15.39 -21.68
N PHE A 581 0.41 14.52 -21.00
CA PHE A 581 -0.56 14.96 -20.01
C PHE A 581 0.08 15.66 -18.82
N LYS A 582 1.22 15.14 -18.31
CA LYS A 582 1.93 15.75 -17.19
C LYS A 582 2.55 17.10 -17.54
N PRO A 583 3.36 17.23 -18.61
CA PRO A 583 3.91 18.54 -18.97
C PRO A 583 2.84 19.60 -19.21
N LEU A 584 1.74 19.24 -19.89
CA LEU A 584 0.63 20.15 -20.14
C LEU A 584 -0.04 20.61 -18.83
N LEU A 585 -0.34 19.69 -17.91
CA LEU A 585 -0.97 20.05 -16.65
C LEU A 585 -0.04 20.92 -15.79
N PHE A 586 1.27 20.73 -15.86
CA PHE A 586 2.24 21.61 -15.22
C PHE A 586 2.21 23.02 -15.80
N ALA A 587 2.16 23.15 -17.13
CA ALA A 587 2.05 24.44 -17.80
C ALA A 587 0.75 25.17 -17.43
N VAL A 588 -0.39 24.47 -17.44
CA VAL A 588 -1.69 25.05 -17.06
C VAL A 588 -1.71 25.46 -15.58
N ARG A 589 -1.18 24.62 -14.67
CA ARG A 589 -1.08 24.96 -13.24
C ARG A 589 -0.15 26.15 -13.01
N TYR A 590 0.98 26.21 -13.72
CA TYR A 590 1.91 27.32 -13.62
C TYR A 590 1.29 28.61 -14.13
N TRP A 591 0.67 28.58 -15.31
CA TRP A 591 -0.12 29.68 -15.87
C TRP A 591 -1.13 30.22 -14.86
N ALA A 592 -2.02 29.35 -14.38
CA ALA A 592 -3.07 29.72 -13.43
C ALA A 592 -2.49 30.32 -12.12
N LYS A 593 -1.29 29.90 -11.70
CA LYS A 593 -0.58 30.49 -10.56
C LYS A 593 -0.03 31.88 -10.89
N GLN A 594 0.60 32.07 -12.06
CA GLN A 594 1.20 33.35 -12.45
C GLN A 594 0.16 34.46 -12.57
N ILE A 595 -1.01 34.15 -13.12
CA ILE A 595 -2.10 35.12 -13.31
C ILE A 595 -3.06 35.20 -12.12
N GLY A 596 -2.76 34.49 -11.02
CA GLY A 596 -3.51 34.61 -9.76
C GLY A 596 -4.89 33.93 -9.73
N LEU A 597 -5.14 32.94 -10.60
CA LEU A 597 -6.35 32.11 -10.55
C LEU A 597 -6.31 31.09 -9.41
N THR A 598 -5.11 30.72 -8.93
CA THR A 598 -4.93 29.79 -7.80
C THR A 598 -4.29 30.50 -6.62
N ARG A 599 -4.73 30.16 -5.39
CA ARG A 599 -4.18 30.70 -4.15
C ARG A 599 -3.44 29.61 -3.36
N PRO A 600 -2.32 29.93 -2.69
CA PRO A 600 -1.59 28.97 -1.86
C PRO A 600 -2.33 28.60 -0.56
N HIS A 601 -3.23 29.47 -0.08
CA HIS A 601 -4.09 29.19 1.08
C HIS A 601 -5.56 29.29 0.64
N PRO A 602 -6.46 28.44 1.15
CA PRO A 602 -7.89 28.71 1.07
C PRO A 602 -8.11 30.14 1.57
N GLY A 603 -8.85 30.96 0.81
CA GLY A 603 -9.06 32.36 1.17
C GLY A 603 -9.51 32.51 2.63
N PRO A 604 -9.24 33.66 3.28
CA PRO A 604 -9.80 33.93 4.60
C PRO A 604 -11.29 33.64 4.49
N THR A 605 -11.84 32.94 5.48
CA THR A 605 -13.28 32.79 5.63
C THR A 605 -13.89 34.18 5.48
N ALA A 606 -14.39 34.49 4.28
CA ALA A 606 -15.39 35.51 4.12
C ALA A 606 -16.43 35.07 5.14
N THR A 607 -16.61 35.92 6.16
CA THR A 607 -17.79 35.97 6.99
C THR A 607 -18.94 35.37 6.21
N VAL A 608 -19.53 34.30 6.75
CA VAL A 608 -20.61 33.51 6.18
C VAL A 608 -21.74 34.44 5.74
N LYS A 609 -21.61 35.06 4.58
CA LYS A 609 -22.71 35.43 3.71
C LYS A 609 -22.95 34.16 2.92
N SER A 610 -24.04 33.50 3.28
CA SER A 610 -24.67 32.35 2.61
C SER A 610 -23.99 31.96 1.31
N LYS A 611 -23.28 30.82 1.31
CA LYS A 611 -22.87 30.17 0.06
C LYS A 611 -24.15 30.01 -0.79
N PRO A 612 -24.19 30.48 -2.05
CA PRO A 612 -25.37 30.35 -2.88
C PRO A 612 -25.76 28.87 -3.01
N SER A 613 -27.07 28.61 -3.09
CA SER A 613 -27.64 27.26 -3.25
C SER A 613 -27.21 26.58 -4.55
N SER A 614 -26.84 27.37 -5.57
CA SER A 614 -26.32 26.93 -6.87
C SER A 614 -24.84 27.33 -7.07
N SER A 615 -24.04 26.45 -7.66
CA SER A 615 -22.63 26.70 -8.01
C SER A 615 -22.51 26.95 -9.52
N LEU A 616 -21.84 28.04 -9.93
CA LEU A 616 -21.69 28.38 -11.36
C LEU A 616 -20.81 27.40 -12.15
N LEU A 617 -19.80 26.82 -11.48
CA LEU A 617 -18.97 25.74 -11.99
C LEU A 617 -19.23 24.46 -11.21
N VAL A 618 -19.59 23.39 -11.92
CA VAL A 618 -19.81 22.07 -11.33
C VAL A 618 -18.85 21.07 -11.96
N ILE A 619 -17.92 20.57 -11.14
CA ILE A 619 -17.08 19.43 -11.47
C ILE A 619 -17.32 18.37 -10.39
N TRP A 620 -17.90 17.24 -10.79
CA TRP A 620 -18.26 16.17 -9.88
C TRP A 620 -17.03 15.35 -9.47
N ASN A 621 -16.91 15.04 -8.18
CA ASN A 621 -15.95 14.07 -7.69
C ASN A 621 -16.41 12.66 -8.12
N PRO A 622 -15.57 11.88 -8.83
CA PRO A 622 -15.97 10.56 -9.33
C PRO A 622 -16.12 9.49 -8.23
N PHE A 623 -15.74 9.78 -6.99
CA PHE A 623 -15.77 8.84 -5.86
C PHE A 623 -16.65 9.27 -4.69
N GLU A 624 -17.21 10.48 -4.75
CA GLU A 624 -18.06 11.05 -3.70
C GLU A 624 -19.32 11.62 -4.34
N GLU A 625 -20.43 10.90 -4.16
CA GLU A 625 -21.74 11.30 -4.69
C GLU A 625 -22.16 12.67 -4.10
N GLY A 626 -22.71 13.54 -4.95
CA GLY A 626 -23.13 14.88 -4.55
C GLY A 626 -21.98 15.85 -4.21
N HIS A 627 -20.72 15.47 -4.42
CA HIS A 627 -19.59 16.37 -4.17
C HIS A 627 -19.12 17.10 -5.43
N ASN A 628 -19.41 18.40 -5.48
CA ASN A 628 -18.79 19.33 -6.43
C ASN A 628 -17.43 19.82 -5.88
N VAL A 629 -16.33 19.54 -6.59
CA VAL A 629 -14.98 19.97 -6.19
C VAL A 629 -14.76 21.48 -6.37
N CYS A 630 -15.58 22.13 -7.20
CA CYS A 630 -15.56 23.56 -7.48
C CYS A 630 -16.52 24.37 -6.59
N LYS A 631 -17.18 23.76 -5.60
CA LYS A 631 -18.19 24.42 -4.76
C LYS A 631 -17.67 25.63 -3.96
N ASN A 632 -16.35 25.77 -3.82
CA ASN A 632 -15.75 26.90 -3.11
C ASN A 632 -15.44 28.11 -4.04
N ILE A 633 -15.64 27.98 -5.34
CA ILE A 633 -15.45 29.06 -6.32
C ILE A 633 -16.69 29.96 -6.28
N ASN A 634 -16.50 31.25 -6.02
CA ASN A 634 -17.57 32.23 -6.06
C ASN A 634 -17.74 32.83 -7.46
N ASP A 635 -18.74 33.69 -7.63
CA ASP A 635 -19.09 34.26 -8.93
C ASP A 635 -17.95 35.09 -9.52
N ASP A 636 -17.28 35.91 -8.71
CA ASP A 636 -16.14 36.73 -9.15
C ASP A 636 -14.95 35.88 -9.61
N GLU A 637 -14.64 34.81 -8.88
CA GLU A 637 -13.57 33.87 -9.24
C GLU A 637 -13.91 33.08 -10.50
N PHE A 638 -15.17 32.71 -10.68
CA PHE A 638 -15.65 32.06 -11.90
C PHE A 638 -15.58 32.98 -13.12
N GLN A 639 -16.06 34.23 -13.00
CA GLN A 639 -15.98 35.22 -14.07
C GLN A 639 -14.53 35.53 -14.44
N ARG A 640 -13.65 35.66 -13.44
CA ARG A 640 -12.21 35.82 -13.66
C ARG A 640 -11.60 34.63 -14.39
N PHE A 641 -11.99 33.40 -14.02
CA PHE A 641 -11.54 32.20 -14.71
C PHE A 641 -11.97 32.20 -16.19
N LEU A 642 -13.22 32.55 -16.49
CA LEU A 642 -13.72 32.64 -17.87
C LEU A 642 -12.99 33.71 -18.69
N LEU A 643 -12.81 34.91 -18.12
CA LEU A 643 -12.10 36.00 -18.76
C LEU A 643 -10.64 35.64 -19.04
N ALA A 644 -9.95 35.04 -18.06
CA ALA A 644 -8.59 34.55 -18.21
C ALA A 644 -8.48 33.48 -19.30
N MET A 645 -9.46 32.57 -19.39
CA MET A 645 -9.51 31.55 -20.45
C MET A 645 -9.69 32.17 -21.84
N LYS A 646 -10.56 33.17 -21.98
CA LYS A 646 -10.78 33.90 -23.24
C LYS A 646 -9.53 34.65 -23.70
N GLU A 647 -8.89 35.38 -22.80
CA GLU A 647 -7.66 36.13 -23.10
C GLU A 647 -6.49 35.18 -23.41
N ALA A 648 -6.36 34.08 -22.66
CA ALA A 648 -5.39 33.04 -22.97
C ALA A 648 -5.63 32.41 -24.36
N ALA A 649 -6.90 32.20 -24.75
CA ALA A 649 -7.24 31.69 -26.08
C ALA A 649 -6.79 32.66 -27.19
N ASN A 650 -7.13 33.96 -27.06
CA ASN A 650 -6.71 35.01 -28.00
C ASN A 650 -5.18 35.10 -28.13
N ILE A 651 -4.47 35.05 -26.98
CA ILE A 651 -2.99 35.00 -26.97
C ILE A 651 -2.51 33.78 -27.74
N THR A 652 -3.08 32.59 -27.51
CA THR A 652 -2.65 31.38 -28.23
C THR A 652 -2.99 31.36 -29.72
N GLU A 653 -4.04 32.05 -30.16
CA GLU A 653 -4.42 32.15 -31.58
C GLU A 653 -3.49 33.06 -32.36
N THR A 654 -3.01 34.11 -31.71
CA THR A 654 -2.05 35.09 -32.27
C THR A 654 -0.59 34.71 -32.03
N MET A 655 -0.35 33.70 -31.20
CA MET A 655 0.98 33.21 -30.83
C MET A 655 1.68 32.56 -32.02
N LYS A 656 2.88 33.06 -32.34
CA LYS A 656 3.78 32.37 -33.27
C LYS A 656 4.33 31.09 -32.60
N TYR A 657 4.17 29.95 -33.27
CA TYR A 657 4.59 28.64 -32.73
C TYR A 657 6.11 28.43 -32.70
N LYS A 658 6.87 29.27 -33.41
CA LYS A 658 8.34 29.30 -33.45
C LYS A 658 8.84 30.68 -33.02
N LYS A 659 10.01 30.70 -32.36
CA LYS A 659 10.66 31.93 -31.90
C LYS A 659 10.95 32.87 -33.07
N ASP A 660 10.50 34.11 -32.95
CA ASP A 660 10.97 35.24 -33.77
C ASP A 660 12.26 35.79 -33.16
N VAL A 661 13.18 36.31 -33.98
CA VAL A 661 14.56 36.62 -33.53
C VAL A 661 14.59 37.67 -32.40
N ASP A 662 13.56 38.51 -32.30
CA ASP A 662 13.55 39.72 -31.45
C ASP A 662 12.52 39.75 -30.30
N ASP A 663 11.70 38.70 -30.08
CA ASP A 663 10.70 38.68 -28.98
C ASP A 663 11.18 37.86 -27.76
N PRO A 664 11.54 38.48 -26.63
CA PRO A 664 11.93 37.78 -25.41
C PRO A 664 10.75 37.13 -24.66
N ASN A 665 9.51 37.52 -24.96
CA ASN A 665 8.29 37.14 -24.25
C ASN A 665 7.32 36.35 -25.14
N TRP A 666 7.85 35.49 -26.00
CA TRP A 666 7.06 34.66 -26.92
C TRP A 666 6.63 33.32 -26.31
N GLY A 667 5.61 32.69 -26.89
CA GLY A 667 5.17 31.36 -26.47
C GLY A 667 4.54 31.36 -25.07
N LEU A 668 4.84 30.34 -24.26
CA LEU A 668 4.34 30.21 -22.88
C LEU A 668 4.62 31.46 -22.03
N LEU A 669 5.71 32.19 -22.30
CA LEU A 669 6.04 33.41 -21.57
C LEU A 669 4.95 34.48 -21.73
N SER A 670 4.34 34.60 -22.92
CA SER A 670 3.23 35.52 -23.16
C SER A 670 2.00 35.18 -22.30
N LEU A 671 1.77 33.89 -22.02
CA LEU A 671 0.68 33.46 -21.14
C LEU A 671 1.00 33.71 -19.66
N PHE A 672 2.27 33.75 -19.28
CA PHE A 672 2.67 33.93 -17.88
C PHE A 672 2.73 35.39 -17.44
N LEU A 673 2.62 36.35 -18.36
CA LEU A 673 2.63 37.78 -18.07
C LEU A 673 1.26 38.26 -17.57
N PRO A 674 1.12 38.68 -16.30
CA PRO A 674 -0.17 39.16 -15.78
C PRO A 674 -0.66 40.43 -16.46
N SER A 675 0.22 41.21 -17.10
CA SER A 675 -0.11 42.42 -17.86
C SER A 675 -0.90 42.14 -19.13
N ASN A 676 -0.87 40.90 -19.65
CA ASN A 676 -1.62 40.50 -20.84
C ASN A 676 -3.09 40.17 -20.54
N TYR A 677 -3.49 40.30 -19.27
CA TYR A 677 -4.84 40.03 -18.81
C TYR A 677 -5.47 41.33 -18.31
N SER A 678 -6.70 41.64 -18.78
CA SER A 678 -7.36 42.93 -18.51
C SER A 678 -7.61 43.20 -17.03
N PHE A 679 -7.66 42.15 -16.21
CA PHE A 679 -7.78 42.23 -14.76
C PHE A 679 -6.43 42.35 -14.03
N GLY A 680 -5.34 42.74 -14.73
CA GLY A 680 -3.94 42.80 -14.26
C GLY A 680 -3.66 43.46 -12.89
N ILE A 681 -2.37 43.69 -12.59
CA ILE A 681 -1.74 43.95 -11.25
C ILE A 681 -2.57 44.74 -10.20
N SER A 682 -3.47 45.65 -10.61
CA SER A 682 -4.43 46.41 -9.79
C SER A 682 -5.08 45.61 -8.64
N TRP A 683 -5.46 44.36 -8.85
CA TRP A 683 -6.12 43.55 -7.82
C TRP A 683 -5.22 42.98 -6.72
N LYS A 684 -3.89 43.07 -6.82
CA LYS A 684 -3.01 42.78 -5.68
C LYS A 684 -3.14 43.83 -4.57
N ASN A 685 -3.58 45.05 -4.90
CA ASN A 685 -3.68 46.17 -3.96
C ASN A 685 -5.11 46.41 -3.42
N HIS A 686 -6.16 45.91 -4.09
CA HIS A 686 -7.57 46.13 -3.71
C HIS A 686 -8.18 45.08 -2.76
N LEU A 687 -7.38 44.50 -1.85
CA LEU A 687 -7.91 43.69 -0.73
C LEU A 687 -8.46 44.54 0.43
N SER A 688 -8.50 45.86 0.27
CA SER A 688 -9.24 46.79 1.12
C SER A 688 -10.09 47.72 0.25
N ASP A 689 -11.39 47.53 0.37
CA ASP A 689 -12.50 48.43 0.03
C ASP A 689 -12.92 48.70 -1.44
N HIS A 690 -14.25 48.73 -1.51
CA HIS A 690 -15.20 49.27 -2.48
C HIS A 690 -15.67 48.45 -3.70
N HIS A 691 -16.98 48.19 -3.64
CA HIS A 691 -17.90 47.80 -4.69
C HIS A 691 -17.76 48.65 -5.95
N VAL A 692 -17.59 47.99 -7.09
CA VAL A 692 -18.01 48.52 -8.40
C VAL A 692 -18.76 47.41 -9.13
N HIS A 693 -20.04 47.68 -9.41
CA HIS A 693 -20.87 46.85 -10.29
C HIS A 693 -20.28 46.84 -11.70
N HIS A 694 -19.74 45.71 -12.14
CA HIS A 694 -19.53 45.45 -13.56
C HIS A 694 -20.70 44.65 -14.13
N SER A 695 -21.27 45.19 -15.19
CA SER A 695 -22.44 44.73 -15.94
C SER A 695 -22.31 43.30 -16.45
N ASN A 696 -23.41 42.56 -16.34
CA ASN A 696 -23.64 41.19 -16.80
C ASN A 696 -23.11 40.93 -18.22
N LEU A 697 -21.99 40.21 -18.33
CA LEU A 697 -21.65 39.43 -19.52
C LEU A 697 -22.60 38.23 -19.58
N GLN A 698 -23.49 38.20 -20.58
CA GLN A 698 -24.42 37.09 -20.77
C GLN A 698 -23.64 35.82 -21.16
N VAL A 699 -23.71 34.80 -20.30
CA VAL A 699 -23.06 33.49 -20.48
C VAL A 699 -23.40 32.86 -21.84
N ASP A 700 -24.57 33.17 -22.39
CA ASP A 700 -25.04 32.66 -23.68
C ASP A 700 -24.23 33.21 -24.89
N GLU A 701 -23.67 34.43 -24.80
CA GLU A 701 -22.82 35.05 -25.84
C GLU A 701 -21.38 34.49 -25.82
N LEU A 702 -20.98 33.87 -24.70
CA LEU A 702 -19.72 33.16 -24.54
C LEU A 702 -19.79 31.73 -25.09
N LEU A 703 -20.92 31.05 -24.93
CA LEU A 703 -21.14 29.69 -25.43
C LEU A 703 -21.30 29.63 -26.97
N SER A 704 -21.81 30.70 -27.59
CA SER A 704 -21.93 30.81 -29.04
C SER A 704 -20.55 30.84 -29.75
N ASN A 705 -19.54 31.43 -29.13
CA ASN A 705 -18.16 31.46 -29.65
C ASN A 705 -17.43 30.10 -29.55
N PHE A 706 -17.94 29.15 -28.75
CA PHE A 706 -17.42 27.79 -28.64
C PHE A 706 -18.12 26.78 -29.59
N GLY A 707 -18.96 27.24 -30.53
CA GLY A 707 -19.51 26.42 -31.60
C GLY A 707 -20.58 25.42 -31.15
N VAL A 708 -21.44 25.79 -30.20
CA VAL A 708 -22.63 24.99 -29.86
C VAL A 708 -23.77 25.39 -30.80
N ASN A 709 -23.85 24.74 -31.97
CA ASN A 709 -25.03 24.87 -32.82
C ASN A 709 -26.24 24.27 -32.09
N HIS A 710 -27.26 25.08 -31.82
CA HIS A 710 -28.59 24.61 -31.46
C HIS A 710 -29.13 23.75 -32.61
N ALA A 711 -29.15 22.43 -32.43
CA ALA A 711 -29.74 21.52 -33.39
C ALA A 711 -31.27 21.54 -33.27
N THR A 712 -31.95 22.24 -34.18
CA THR A 712 -33.35 22.00 -34.50
C THR A 712 -33.48 20.73 -35.35
N PRO A 713 -34.43 19.82 -35.08
CA PRO A 713 -34.45 18.48 -35.68
C PRO A 713 -35.23 18.45 -37.00
N SER A 714 -34.64 18.93 -38.10
CA SER A 714 -35.09 18.53 -39.45
C SER A 714 -34.22 19.20 -40.52
N GLN A 715 -33.23 18.48 -41.06
CA GLN A 715 -32.86 18.49 -42.49
C GLN A 715 -31.59 17.65 -42.70
N SER A 716 -31.70 16.72 -43.64
CA SER A 716 -30.63 15.84 -44.11
C SER A 716 -29.53 16.63 -44.81
N TYR A 717 -28.28 16.50 -44.34
CA TYR A 717 -27.08 16.94 -45.06
C TYR A 717 -26.23 15.75 -45.55
N PRO A 718 -25.43 15.94 -46.62
CA PRO A 718 -24.94 14.87 -47.49
C PRO A 718 -23.75 14.10 -46.89
N LYS A 719 -23.63 12.86 -47.36
CA LYS A 719 -22.56 11.91 -47.06
C LYS A 719 -21.17 12.48 -47.39
N GLY A 720 -20.45 12.92 -46.36
CA GLY A 720 -18.99 12.96 -46.28
C GLY A 720 -18.59 12.21 -45.01
N SER A 721 -17.75 11.19 -45.17
CA SER A 721 -17.45 10.13 -44.21
C SER A 721 -17.09 10.57 -42.77
N TYR A 722 -18.01 10.34 -41.84
CA TYR A 722 -17.76 10.30 -40.39
C TYR A 722 -17.82 8.85 -39.88
N SER A 723 -16.92 8.51 -38.95
CA SER A 723 -16.87 7.20 -38.27
C SER A 723 -18.10 7.00 -37.34
N PRO A 724 -18.73 5.81 -37.29
CA PRO A 724 -20.02 5.62 -36.58
C PRO A 724 -19.98 5.58 -35.05
N HIS A 725 -18.86 5.89 -34.38
CA HIS A 725 -18.70 5.64 -32.93
C HIS A 725 -18.23 6.85 -32.10
N CYS A 726 -18.64 8.07 -32.48
CA CYS A 726 -18.47 9.26 -31.65
C CYS A 726 -19.80 9.56 -30.91
N GLN A 727 -19.85 9.33 -29.58
CA GLN A 727 -20.99 9.77 -28.75
C GLN A 727 -20.55 10.84 -27.75
N SER A 728 -20.86 12.10 -28.13
CA SER A 728 -21.04 13.37 -27.40
C SER A 728 -20.15 13.72 -26.19
N PHE A 729 -19.47 14.87 -26.30
CA PHE A 729 -19.32 15.84 -25.20
C PHE A 729 -20.61 16.68 -25.15
N THR A 730 -21.33 16.70 -24.03
CA THR A 730 -22.51 17.57 -23.87
C THR A 730 -22.22 18.66 -22.85
N ILE A 731 -22.25 19.91 -23.31
CA ILE A 731 -22.44 21.09 -22.46
C ILE A 731 -23.96 21.24 -22.35
N GLU A 732 -24.53 20.78 -21.23
CA GLU A 732 -25.96 20.95 -20.97
C GLU A 732 -26.18 22.15 -20.07
N LYS A 733 -27.00 23.09 -20.53
CA LYS A 733 -27.68 24.07 -19.67
C LYS A 733 -28.90 23.33 -19.10
N GLU A 734 -28.83 22.88 -17.85
CA GLU A 734 -30.03 22.35 -17.20
C GLU A 734 -31.01 23.50 -16.96
N ASP A 735 -32.25 23.35 -17.41
CA ASP A 735 -33.33 24.37 -17.36
C ASP A 735 -33.64 24.91 -15.95
N HIS A 736 -32.99 24.39 -14.92
CA HIS A 736 -33.18 24.78 -13.51
C HIS A 736 -31.89 25.18 -12.78
N THR A 737 -30.76 25.35 -13.49
CA THR A 737 -29.50 25.83 -12.89
C THR A 737 -28.95 27.04 -13.65
N LEU A 738 -28.57 28.10 -12.91
CA LEU A 738 -27.90 29.30 -13.44
C LEU A 738 -26.43 29.06 -13.86
N GLY A 739 -25.97 27.81 -13.96
CA GLY A 739 -24.55 27.45 -14.11
C GLY A 739 -24.25 26.50 -15.27
N VAL A 740 -22.96 26.43 -15.67
CA VAL A 740 -22.49 25.51 -16.71
C VAL A 740 -22.14 24.17 -16.04
N VAL A 741 -22.89 23.11 -16.38
CA VAL A 741 -22.63 21.77 -15.85
C VAL A 741 -21.69 21.02 -16.79
N LEU A 742 -20.44 20.80 -16.36
CA LEU A 742 -19.52 19.90 -17.04
C LEU A 742 -19.74 18.48 -16.51
N ARG A 743 -20.64 17.74 -17.15
CA ARG A 743 -20.82 16.31 -16.87
C ARG A 743 -19.72 15.52 -17.58
N PHE A 744 -18.79 14.99 -16.82
CA PHE A 744 -18.03 13.82 -17.27
C PHE A 744 -18.96 12.60 -17.18
N ILE A 745 -19.75 12.39 -18.23
CA ILE A 745 -20.50 11.14 -18.36
C ILE A 745 -19.48 10.07 -18.73
N ILE A 746 -19.01 9.33 -17.73
CA ILE A 746 -18.32 8.08 -17.96
C ILE A 746 -19.42 7.05 -18.24
N SER A 747 -19.90 6.98 -19.48
CA SER A 747 -20.75 5.87 -19.90
C SER A 747 -19.89 4.60 -19.94
N LYS A 748 -20.41 3.55 -19.30
CA LYS A 748 -19.77 2.29 -18.88
C LYS A 748 -18.69 1.70 -19.78
#